data_AF-A0A9Q1F8Z9-F1
#
_entry.id   AF-A0A9Q1F8Z9-F1
#
_cell.length_a   1.000
_cell.length_b   1.000
_cell.length_c   1.000
_cell.angle_alpha   90.00
_cell.angle_beta   90.00
_cell.angle_gamma   90.00
#
_symmetry.space_group_name_H-M   'P 1'
#
loop_
_entity.id
_entity.type
_entity.pdbx_description
1 polymer ?
#
loop_
_entity_poly.entity_id
_entity_poly.type
_entity_poly.pdbx_seq_one_letter_code
_entity_poly.pdbx_strand_id
1 'polypeptide(L)'
;MKEKTIKRLKTTVKQSEHALEEKEELVQMLTQKLSLQDKWKQEKVALQKRLSVMRGNVARARQERHDSKEQAEASIQQLKAELKQMERRERELQAVVDCTERDEVATFENGRYTNEIREVCMTLLTEGNVSIRKLPKVLTTVIKNLTGKVPQRLPSKTLLSSRIMMEARIVASKQVSLKSGKHLTLGLRQVAGGDAETYLTAFKESIDSLAAAITSAEEEKSVIVASLVSSIKCLMSDQAAVNGVFNRLLAQFREELLPSIIPEFDSLSTDQQQQLVEMGTFACRMHLLVNMEPAAARALHVLDITLSEGTNPHSLHSEEAGTRRVIRTAAALFTRRGSAVAGAPDMWEVFLRGKGQQKNHLVTYHGRRMNISFQNALALYFHWEDATSFLADWPADNDLIKSVRYDIKEPLYRAGCRAMGLIYALLMEPFERILKMPGNILDLNTDLERMLSSLQVWSSDGSVAMKRGSVFAVQPLDNELTAKIFGEVENAEENAFTQLAIELISAEMLIVLQRQASIQLPGGKHWEPSTPVQQMAKTVPKTNMLGECDMAVLDNLLRSKPSISSHNLETLVMWWQNKPSHYLDSLSPAERTKVLDEARRQVPSFIVSMKEKKASLQMALEEKMAMKIQSKEAKDAALRATKMRLTQDVTKWGGPWSKEEVQSRLDEIGSGQWREALLAQIRFQKTVLNSAGERHLFQESREKRKYTVEELKRNLMSILEANFNVPQIPQPGGLAYRSREERQVVVSDCRAKMLFRLKEAERKGKIEQAKSRLEEFSRRPELLVGKRVMHQCRENGNVEWFPATVSGLKEPQEEEDTNTLFNIKYDVCEELWCFPLLKDIKNNDLYLV
;
A
#
# COMPACT_ATOMS: atom_id res chain seq x y z
N MET A 1 27.18 -160.89 18.33
CA MET A 1 27.23 -159.54 17.72
C MET A 1 25.86 -158.91 17.40
N LYS A 2 24.77 -159.68 17.15
CA LYS A 2 23.44 -159.14 16.76
C LYS A 2 22.63 -158.45 17.88
N GLU A 3 22.90 -158.73 19.16
CA GLU A 3 22.10 -158.23 20.29
C GLU A 3 22.43 -156.78 20.70
N LYS A 4 23.67 -156.34 20.47
CA LYS A 4 24.11 -154.95 20.77
C LYS A 4 23.50 -153.92 19.83
N THR A 5 23.22 -154.31 18.58
CA THR A 5 22.64 -153.43 17.54
C THR A 5 21.14 -153.19 17.77
N ILE A 6 20.40 -154.20 18.21
CA ILE A 6 18.96 -154.09 18.52
C ILE A 6 18.74 -153.15 19.71
N LYS A 7 19.60 -153.21 20.74
CA LYS A 7 19.50 -152.34 21.91
C LYS A 7 19.75 -150.87 21.54
N ARG A 8 20.69 -150.61 20.63
CA ARG A 8 20.98 -149.25 20.14
C ARG A 8 19.82 -148.67 19.32
N LEU A 9 19.23 -149.47 18.42
CA LEU A 9 18.07 -149.05 17.61
C LEU A 9 16.83 -148.76 18.46
N LYS A 10 16.58 -149.55 19.53
CA LYS A 10 15.48 -149.26 20.46
C LYS A 10 15.67 -147.94 21.22
N THR A 11 16.90 -147.58 21.56
CA THR A 11 17.18 -146.28 22.17
C THR A 11 16.99 -145.13 21.18
N THR A 12 17.41 -145.31 19.92
CA THR A 12 17.21 -144.29 18.87
C THR A 12 15.74 -144.09 18.52
N VAL A 13 14.94 -145.16 18.45
CA VAL A 13 13.48 -145.04 18.23
C VAL A 13 12.79 -144.28 19.35
N LYS A 14 13.12 -144.58 20.62
CA LYS A 14 12.58 -143.81 21.76
C LYS A 14 12.98 -142.34 21.75
N GLN A 15 14.19 -142.02 21.32
CA GLN A 15 14.64 -140.63 21.18
C GLN A 15 13.90 -139.91 20.04
N SER A 16 13.62 -140.61 18.93
CA SER A 16 12.84 -140.07 17.82
C SER A 16 11.37 -139.87 18.17
N GLU A 17 10.76 -140.76 18.97
CA GLU A 17 9.38 -140.62 19.45
C GLU A 17 9.23 -139.42 20.39
N HIS A 18 10.15 -139.24 21.34
CA HIS A 18 10.17 -138.06 22.22
C HIS A 18 10.39 -136.75 21.45
N ALA A 19 11.24 -136.76 20.41
CA ALA A 19 11.46 -135.60 19.56
C ALA A 19 10.24 -135.27 18.66
N LEU A 20 9.36 -136.25 18.41
CA LEU A 20 8.12 -136.06 17.67
C LEU A 20 7.05 -135.41 18.56
N GLU A 21 6.91 -135.88 19.81
CA GLU A 21 6.01 -135.26 20.80
C GLU A 21 6.38 -133.80 21.08
N GLU A 22 7.67 -133.49 21.28
CA GLU A 22 8.11 -132.09 21.44
C GLU A 22 7.80 -131.21 20.23
N LYS A 23 7.83 -131.77 19.01
CA LYS A 23 7.46 -131.03 17.79
C LYS A 23 5.96 -130.82 17.68
N GLU A 24 5.14 -131.79 18.08
CA GLU A 24 3.69 -131.67 18.06
C GLU A 24 3.20 -130.61 19.07
N GLU A 25 3.80 -130.53 20.26
CA GLU A 25 3.53 -129.45 21.22
C GLU A 25 3.92 -128.06 20.66
N LEU A 26 5.06 -127.97 19.98
CA LEU A 26 5.52 -126.73 19.34
C LEU A 26 4.57 -126.27 18.23
N VAL A 27 4.04 -127.20 17.44
CA VAL A 27 3.05 -126.92 16.39
C VAL A 27 1.72 -126.47 16.98
N GLN A 28 1.27 -127.07 18.09
CA GLN A 28 0.08 -126.59 18.81
C GLN A 28 0.28 -125.17 19.35
N MET A 29 1.42 -124.87 19.99
CA MET A 29 1.73 -123.52 20.47
C MET A 29 1.76 -122.48 19.35
N LEU A 30 2.37 -122.82 18.20
CA LEU A 30 2.43 -121.94 17.03
C LEU A 30 1.04 -121.66 16.44
N THR A 31 0.19 -122.69 16.38
CA THR A 31 -1.19 -122.57 15.91
C THR A 31 -2.02 -121.66 16.83
N GLN A 32 -1.83 -121.78 18.14
CA GLN A 32 -2.50 -120.92 19.12
C GLN A 32 -2.05 -119.45 19.01
N LYS A 33 -0.74 -119.21 18.81
CA LYS A 33 -0.17 -117.87 18.58
C LYS A 33 -0.70 -117.22 17.30
N LEU A 34 -0.82 -117.97 16.20
CA LEU A 34 -1.39 -117.47 14.94
C LEU A 34 -2.86 -117.04 15.12
N SER A 35 -3.67 -117.83 15.84
CA SER A 35 -5.07 -117.46 16.11
C SER A 35 -5.20 -116.17 16.94
N LEU A 36 -4.29 -115.95 17.90
CA LEU A 36 -4.25 -114.72 18.68
C LEU A 36 -3.82 -113.53 17.82
N GLN A 37 -2.84 -113.72 16.93
CA GLN A 37 -2.39 -112.68 16.02
C GLN A 37 -3.51 -112.21 15.08
N ASP A 38 -4.36 -113.12 14.61
CA ASP A 38 -5.50 -112.75 13.77
C ASP A 38 -6.61 -112.05 14.55
N LYS A 39 -6.88 -112.44 15.80
CA LYS A 39 -7.78 -111.68 16.70
C LYS A 39 -7.28 -110.25 16.92
N TRP A 40 -5.99 -110.07 17.18
CA TRP A 40 -5.38 -108.76 17.34
C TRP A 40 -5.46 -107.90 16.07
N LYS A 41 -5.29 -108.49 14.89
CA LYS A 41 -5.48 -107.77 13.61
C LYS A 41 -6.93 -107.30 13.43
N GLN A 42 -7.90 -108.15 13.73
CA GLN A 42 -9.33 -107.81 13.64
C GLN A 42 -9.69 -106.68 14.61
N GLU A 43 -9.21 -106.74 15.85
CA GLU A 43 -9.45 -105.71 16.86
C GLU A 43 -8.79 -104.37 16.51
N LYS A 44 -7.57 -104.41 15.94
CA LYS A 44 -6.89 -103.22 15.42
C LYS A 44 -7.69 -102.53 14.32
N VAL A 45 -8.25 -103.29 13.38
CA VAL A 45 -9.10 -102.75 12.30
C VAL A 45 -10.39 -102.14 12.88
N ALA A 46 -11.02 -102.81 13.85
CA ALA A 46 -12.21 -102.29 14.52
C ALA A 46 -11.95 -100.98 15.27
N LEU A 47 -10.82 -100.87 15.98
CA LEU A 47 -10.40 -99.65 16.66
C LEU A 47 -10.09 -98.52 15.68
N GLN A 48 -9.41 -98.80 14.57
CA GLN A 48 -9.15 -97.80 13.52
C GLN A 48 -10.46 -97.25 12.93
N LYS A 49 -11.46 -98.11 12.72
CA LYS A 49 -12.78 -97.69 12.24
C LYS A 49 -13.50 -96.79 13.26
N ARG A 50 -13.48 -97.15 14.55
CA ARG A 50 -14.02 -96.29 15.63
C ARG A 50 -13.31 -94.94 15.72
N LEU A 51 -11.99 -94.92 15.56
CA LEU A 51 -11.18 -93.70 15.65
C LEU A 51 -11.47 -92.77 14.46
N SER A 52 -11.71 -93.31 13.27
CA SER A 52 -12.17 -92.55 12.10
C SER A 52 -13.53 -91.88 12.33
N VAL A 53 -14.50 -92.62 12.89
CA VAL A 53 -15.83 -92.09 13.22
C VAL A 53 -15.75 -90.99 14.28
N MET A 54 -14.96 -91.19 15.34
CA MET A 54 -14.76 -90.15 16.36
C MET A 54 -14.11 -88.88 15.79
N ARG A 55 -13.12 -89.03 14.90
CA ARG A 55 -12.52 -87.87 14.21
C ARG A 55 -13.54 -87.11 13.38
N GLY A 56 -14.43 -87.82 12.67
CA GLY A 56 -15.53 -87.21 11.92
C GLY A 56 -16.51 -86.44 12.82
N ASN A 57 -16.88 -87.01 13.96
CA ASN A 57 -17.79 -86.36 14.91
C ASN A 57 -17.17 -85.13 15.57
N VAL A 58 -15.88 -85.18 15.95
CA VAL A 58 -15.16 -84.04 16.52
C VAL A 58 -15.00 -82.91 15.50
N ALA A 59 -14.74 -83.24 14.23
CA ALA A 59 -14.68 -82.23 13.16
C ALA A 59 -16.03 -81.52 12.98
N ARG A 60 -17.14 -82.28 12.99
CA ARG A 60 -18.49 -81.72 12.86
C ARG A 60 -18.86 -80.81 14.05
N ALA A 61 -18.59 -81.25 15.27
CA ALA A 61 -18.82 -80.44 16.47
C ALA A 61 -17.95 -79.17 16.52
N ARG A 62 -16.73 -79.20 15.96
CA ARG A 62 -15.89 -78.00 15.81
C ARG A 62 -16.48 -77.01 14.80
N GLN A 63 -17.00 -77.51 13.68
CA GLN A 63 -17.65 -76.68 12.67
C GLN A 63 -18.91 -76.00 13.24
N GLU A 64 -19.78 -76.77 13.89
CA GLU A 64 -21.00 -76.23 14.53
C GLU A 64 -20.69 -75.15 15.58
N ARG A 65 -19.60 -75.33 16.36
CA ARG A 65 -19.12 -74.30 17.28
C ARG A 65 -18.58 -73.07 16.58
N HIS A 66 -17.90 -73.23 15.45
CA HIS A 66 -17.40 -72.10 14.66
C HIS A 66 -18.56 -71.29 14.11
N ASP A 67 -19.52 -71.94 13.46
CA ASP A 67 -20.68 -71.30 12.85
C ASP A 67 -21.55 -70.60 13.92
N SER A 68 -21.74 -71.22 15.08
CA SER A 68 -22.45 -70.59 16.22
C SER A 68 -21.72 -69.35 16.76
N LYS A 69 -20.37 -69.37 16.76
CA LYS A 69 -19.56 -68.24 17.21
C LYS A 69 -19.65 -67.08 16.22
N GLU A 70 -19.58 -67.37 14.93
CA GLU A 70 -19.71 -66.37 13.86
C GLU A 70 -21.09 -65.70 13.88
N GLN A 71 -22.15 -66.48 14.09
CA GLN A 71 -23.50 -65.96 14.23
C GLN A 71 -23.68 -65.08 15.48
N ALA A 72 -23.04 -65.45 16.60
CA ALA A 72 -23.03 -64.63 17.81
C ALA A 72 -22.24 -63.32 17.63
N GLU A 73 -21.09 -63.36 16.95
CA GLU A 73 -20.30 -62.17 16.64
C GLU A 73 -21.04 -61.19 15.73
N ALA A 74 -21.74 -61.69 14.69
CA ALA A 74 -22.59 -60.88 13.83
C ALA A 74 -23.72 -60.21 14.62
N SER A 75 -24.38 -60.94 15.54
CA SER A 75 -25.43 -60.40 16.40
C SER A 75 -24.91 -59.32 17.35
N ILE A 76 -23.71 -59.51 17.92
CA ILE A 76 -23.06 -58.51 18.78
C ILE A 76 -22.75 -57.24 17.98
N GLN A 77 -22.27 -57.36 16.73
CA GLN A 77 -22.02 -56.18 15.89
C GLN A 77 -23.31 -55.42 15.57
N GLN A 78 -24.39 -56.13 15.24
CA GLN A 78 -25.69 -55.52 15.00
C GLN A 78 -26.20 -54.77 16.23
N LEU A 79 -26.17 -55.41 17.41
CA LEU A 79 -26.59 -54.79 18.66
C LEU A 79 -25.74 -53.56 19.01
N LYS A 80 -24.43 -53.57 18.75
CA LYS A 80 -23.56 -52.38 18.93
C LYS A 80 -23.94 -51.24 18.00
N ALA A 81 -24.31 -51.54 16.76
CA ALA A 81 -24.75 -50.52 15.80
C ALA A 81 -26.09 -49.90 16.24
N GLU A 82 -27.03 -50.72 16.69
CA GLU A 82 -28.32 -50.27 17.23
C GLU A 82 -28.15 -49.44 18.51
N LEU A 83 -27.28 -49.86 19.43
CA LEU A 83 -26.98 -49.10 20.66
C LEU A 83 -26.43 -47.71 20.34
N LYS A 84 -25.49 -47.61 19.39
CA LYS A 84 -24.92 -46.34 18.93
C LYS A 84 -25.98 -45.44 18.27
N GLN A 85 -26.95 -46.03 17.56
CA GLN A 85 -28.07 -45.29 16.98
C GLN A 85 -29.02 -44.78 18.06
N MET A 86 -29.31 -45.59 19.09
CA MET A 86 -30.16 -45.21 20.21
C MET A 86 -29.51 -44.10 21.06
N GLU A 87 -28.21 -44.18 21.37
CA GLU A 87 -27.46 -43.12 22.06
C GLU A 87 -27.45 -41.79 21.29
N ARG A 88 -27.50 -41.84 19.95
CA ARG A 88 -27.63 -40.65 19.12
C ARG A 88 -29.03 -40.05 19.24
N ARG A 89 -30.07 -40.88 19.16
CA ARG A 89 -31.47 -40.44 19.32
C ARG A 89 -31.73 -39.89 20.72
N GLU A 90 -31.18 -40.51 21.76
CA GLU A 90 -31.28 -40.02 23.12
C GLU A 90 -30.67 -38.63 23.26
N ARG A 91 -29.48 -38.39 22.68
CA ARG A 91 -28.87 -37.05 22.63
C ARG A 91 -29.71 -36.04 21.86
N GLU A 92 -30.28 -36.44 20.72
CA GLU A 92 -31.16 -35.58 19.91
C GLU A 92 -32.44 -35.21 20.69
N LEU A 93 -33.06 -36.18 21.35
CA LEU A 93 -34.25 -35.97 22.19
C LEU A 93 -33.94 -35.13 23.43
N GLN A 94 -32.83 -35.40 24.10
CA GLN A 94 -32.38 -34.61 25.26
C GLN A 94 -32.15 -33.15 24.88
N ALA A 95 -31.58 -32.88 23.70
CA ALA A 95 -31.43 -31.53 23.19
C ALA A 95 -32.77 -30.83 22.92
N VAL A 96 -33.79 -31.56 22.44
CA VAL A 96 -35.15 -31.02 22.25
C VAL A 96 -35.85 -30.73 23.57
N VAL A 97 -35.73 -31.62 24.55
CA VAL A 97 -36.25 -31.43 25.92
C VAL A 97 -35.60 -30.22 26.59
N ASP A 98 -34.26 -30.11 26.54
CA ASP A 98 -33.53 -28.96 27.06
C ASP A 98 -33.95 -27.65 26.37
N CYS A 99 -34.27 -27.70 25.07
CA CYS A 99 -34.79 -26.55 24.32
C CYS A 99 -36.23 -26.16 24.68
N THR A 100 -37.02 -27.05 25.27
CA THR A 100 -38.43 -26.80 25.61
C THR A 100 -38.65 -26.50 27.10
N GLU A 101 -37.85 -27.07 28.00
CA GLU A 101 -38.05 -26.93 29.45
C GLU A 101 -37.25 -25.81 30.11
N ARG A 102 -36.14 -25.35 29.52
CA ARG A 102 -35.30 -24.31 30.13
C ARG A 102 -35.76 -22.90 29.76
N ASP A 103 -36.01 -22.06 30.74
CA ASP A 103 -36.25 -20.61 30.57
C ASP A 103 -34.98 -19.83 30.15
N GLU A 104 -33.83 -20.51 30.14
CA GLU A 104 -32.54 -19.94 29.81
C GLU A 104 -31.89 -20.60 28.59
N VAL A 105 -31.14 -19.81 27.83
CA VAL A 105 -30.26 -20.30 26.76
C VAL A 105 -28.91 -20.66 27.36
N ALA A 106 -28.45 -21.90 27.16
CA ALA A 106 -27.14 -22.36 27.61
C ALA A 106 -26.04 -21.57 26.89
N THR A 107 -25.28 -20.80 27.66
CA THR A 107 -24.14 -20.00 27.17
C THR A 107 -22.84 -20.32 27.91
N PHE A 108 -22.90 -21.21 28.91
CA PHE A 108 -21.79 -21.55 29.77
C PHE A 108 -21.84 -23.02 30.18
N GLU A 109 -20.83 -23.79 29.78
CA GLU A 109 -20.75 -25.24 29.99
C GLU A 109 -19.33 -25.63 30.41
N ASN A 110 -19.22 -26.63 31.30
CA ASN A 110 -17.93 -27.15 31.76
C ASN A 110 -16.94 -26.06 32.26
N GLY A 111 -17.48 -25.04 32.93
CA GLY A 111 -16.68 -23.91 33.46
C GLY A 111 -16.22 -22.90 32.41
N ARG A 112 -16.73 -22.96 31.17
CA ARG A 112 -16.30 -22.10 30.05
C ARG A 112 -17.51 -21.58 29.26
N TYR A 113 -17.36 -20.43 28.62
CA TYR A 113 -18.38 -19.95 27.67
C TYR A 113 -18.33 -20.79 26.40
N THR A 114 -19.51 -21.12 25.86
CA THR A 114 -19.63 -21.91 24.62
C THR A 114 -19.03 -21.17 23.42
N ASN A 115 -18.72 -21.89 22.34
CA ASN A 115 -18.11 -21.27 21.16
C ASN A 115 -19.09 -20.30 20.48
N GLU A 116 -20.37 -20.64 20.47
CA GLU A 116 -21.45 -19.88 19.85
C GLU A 116 -21.60 -18.50 20.50
N ILE A 117 -21.68 -18.42 21.84
CA ILE A 117 -21.84 -17.11 22.51
C ILE A 117 -20.61 -16.24 22.33
N ARG A 118 -19.40 -16.83 22.31
CA ARG A 118 -18.15 -16.08 22.12
C ARG A 118 -18.07 -15.54 20.71
N GLU A 119 -18.41 -16.35 19.72
CA GLU A 119 -18.42 -15.94 18.33
C GLU A 119 -19.45 -14.83 18.08
N VAL A 120 -20.67 -14.97 18.60
CA VAL A 120 -21.67 -13.90 18.55
C VAL A 120 -21.14 -12.62 19.21
N CYS A 121 -20.43 -12.73 20.33
CA CYS A 121 -19.77 -11.58 20.95
C CYS A 121 -18.70 -10.96 20.04
N MET A 122 -17.87 -11.76 19.35
CA MET A 122 -16.88 -11.25 18.40
C MET A 122 -17.59 -10.48 17.29
N THR A 123 -18.53 -11.11 16.58
CA THR A 123 -19.26 -10.52 15.46
C THR A 123 -20.00 -9.24 15.84
N LEU A 124 -20.67 -9.20 16.99
CA LEU A 124 -21.36 -7.99 17.43
C LEU A 124 -20.40 -6.85 17.80
N LEU A 125 -19.25 -7.16 18.40
CA LEU A 125 -18.25 -6.16 18.75
C LEU A 125 -17.53 -5.59 17.52
N THR A 126 -17.25 -6.45 16.54
CA THR A 126 -16.48 -6.13 15.34
C THR A 126 -17.35 -5.60 14.22
N GLU A 127 -18.28 -6.42 13.72
CA GLU A 127 -19.14 -6.11 12.56
C GLU A 127 -20.39 -5.35 12.96
N GLY A 128 -21.01 -5.73 14.08
CA GLY A 128 -22.19 -5.05 14.63
C GLY A 128 -21.88 -3.69 15.26
N ASN A 129 -20.60 -3.33 15.38
CA ASN A 129 -20.11 -2.10 16.02
C ASN A 129 -20.73 -1.84 17.42
N VAL A 130 -21.15 -2.89 18.12
CA VAL A 130 -21.76 -2.79 19.44
C VAL A 130 -20.68 -2.46 20.46
N SER A 131 -20.91 -1.44 21.29
CA SER A 131 -19.94 -1.13 22.35
C SER A 131 -19.88 -2.27 23.38
N ILE A 132 -18.68 -2.59 23.88
CA ILE A 132 -18.46 -3.61 24.94
C ILE A 132 -19.39 -3.39 26.14
N ARG A 133 -19.70 -2.13 26.48
CA ARG A 133 -20.59 -1.79 27.59
C ARG A 133 -22.06 -2.15 27.34
N LYS A 134 -22.51 -2.07 26.09
CA LYS A 134 -23.90 -2.33 25.69
C LYS A 134 -24.14 -3.78 25.27
N LEU A 135 -23.09 -4.53 24.94
CA LEU A 135 -23.20 -5.90 24.42
C LEU A 135 -24.06 -6.82 25.30
N PRO A 136 -23.91 -6.88 26.64
CA PRO A 136 -24.76 -7.75 27.45
C PRO A 136 -26.25 -7.39 27.39
N LYS A 137 -26.56 -6.09 27.35
CA LYS A 137 -27.94 -5.59 27.22
C LYS A 137 -28.53 -5.95 25.86
N VAL A 138 -27.74 -5.79 24.78
CA VAL A 138 -28.15 -6.16 23.42
C VAL A 138 -28.46 -7.65 23.35
N LEU A 139 -27.54 -8.52 23.81
CA LEU A 139 -27.73 -9.96 23.81
C LEU A 139 -28.97 -10.39 24.61
N THR A 140 -29.12 -9.87 25.84
CA THR A 140 -30.27 -10.19 26.69
C THR A 140 -31.58 -9.76 26.03
N THR A 141 -31.62 -8.55 25.47
CA THR A 141 -32.84 -8.01 24.84
C THR A 141 -33.21 -8.81 23.59
N VAL A 142 -32.24 -9.11 22.74
CA VAL A 142 -32.47 -9.84 21.48
C VAL A 142 -32.89 -11.28 21.76
N ILE A 143 -32.18 -12.00 22.63
CA ILE A 143 -32.53 -13.39 22.98
C ILE A 143 -33.93 -13.42 23.61
N LYS A 144 -34.20 -12.56 24.59
CA LYS A 144 -35.51 -12.49 25.25
C LYS A 144 -36.64 -12.21 24.28
N ASN A 145 -36.47 -11.28 23.35
CA ASN A 145 -37.52 -10.92 22.41
C ASN A 145 -37.74 -11.99 21.31
N LEU A 146 -36.70 -12.73 20.93
CA LEU A 146 -36.80 -13.75 19.87
C LEU A 146 -37.24 -15.12 20.39
N THR A 147 -36.80 -15.51 21.59
CA THR A 147 -37.01 -16.87 22.11
C THR A 147 -37.88 -16.91 23.36
N GLY A 148 -38.18 -15.75 23.97
CA GLY A 148 -38.82 -15.67 25.29
C GLY A 148 -37.86 -15.98 26.45
N LYS A 149 -36.61 -16.38 26.17
CA LYS A 149 -35.64 -16.87 27.16
C LYS A 149 -34.56 -15.84 27.48
N VAL A 150 -33.82 -16.05 28.55
CA VAL A 150 -32.64 -15.22 28.89
C VAL A 150 -31.34 -16.01 28.76
N PRO A 151 -30.20 -15.39 28.41
CA PRO A 151 -28.92 -16.09 28.43
C PRO A 151 -28.51 -16.43 29.87
N GLN A 152 -28.13 -17.68 30.13
CA GLN A 152 -27.74 -18.16 31.46
C GLN A 152 -26.60 -17.33 32.07
N ARG A 153 -25.55 -17.07 31.28
CA ARG A 153 -24.41 -16.27 31.70
C ARG A 153 -23.79 -15.51 30.54
N LEU A 154 -23.47 -14.23 30.74
CA LEU A 154 -22.82 -13.42 29.71
C LEU A 154 -21.37 -13.06 30.09
N PRO A 155 -20.45 -13.01 29.11
CA PRO A 155 -19.09 -12.55 29.32
C PRO A 155 -19.01 -11.17 30.00
N SER A 156 -18.10 -11.01 30.96
CA SER A 156 -17.85 -9.72 31.60
C SER A 156 -17.16 -8.75 30.63
N LYS A 157 -17.24 -7.44 30.91
CA LYS A 157 -16.56 -6.40 30.11
C LYS A 157 -15.06 -6.67 29.95
N THR A 158 -14.41 -7.10 31.04
CA THR A 158 -12.98 -7.45 31.03
C THR A 158 -12.71 -8.63 30.12
N LEU A 159 -13.51 -9.71 30.22
CA LEU A 159 -13.34 -10.90 29.38
C LEU A 159 -13.56 -10.58 27.90
N LEU A 160 -14.56 -9.76 27.59
CA LEU A 160 -14.83 -9.27 26.23
C LEU A 160 -13.62 -8.51 25.68
N SER A 161 -13.12 -7.53 26.44
CA SER A 161 -12.04 -6.65 25.97
C SER A 161 -10.66 -7.32 25.90
N SER A 162 -10.34 -8.27 26.78
CA SER A 162 -8.98 -8.79 26.93
C SER A 162 -8.80 -10.22 26.41
N ARG A 163 -9.87 -11.01 26.27
CA ARG A 163 -9.81 -12.38 25.75
C ARG A 163 -10.54 -12.52 24.43
N ILE A 164 -11.85 -12.22 24.39
CA ILE A 164 -12.67 -12.45 23.19
C ILE A 164 -12.21 -11.58 22.02
N MET A 165 -11.87 -10.31 22.24
CA MET A 165 -11.26 -9.47 21.19
C MET A 165 -9.89 -9.97 20.73
N MET A 166 -9.10 -10.61 21.60
CA MET A 166 -7.80 -11.17 21.21
C MET A 166 -7.95 -12.48 20.42
N GLU A 167 -8.94 -13.30 20.76
CA GLU A 167 -9.33 -14.45 19.93
C GLU A 167 -9.74 -13.97 18.53
N ALA A 168 -10.56 -12.92 18.46
CA ALA A 168 -10.94 -12.30 17.21
C ALA A 168 -9.71 -11.83 16.41
N ARG A 169 -8.70 -11.23 17.06
CA ARG A 169 -7.45 -10.83 16.41
C ARG A 169 -6.68 -12.00 15.80
N ILE A 170 -6.59 -13.12 16.51
CA ILE A 170 -5.88 -14.34 16.06
C ILE A 170 -6.64 -15.00 14.91
N VAL A 171 -7.97 -15.09 14.99
CA VAL A 171 -8.80 -15.58 13.88
C VAL A 171 -8.61 -14.73 12.63
N ALA A 172 -8.59 -13.41 12.77
CA ALA A 172 -8.37 -12.51 11.63
C ALA A 172 -6.98 -12.68 11.01
N SER A 173 -5.94 -13.03 11.78
CA SER A 173 -4.61 -13.36 11.24
C SER A 173 -4.60 -14.62 10.38
N LYS A 174 -5.41 -15.63 10.72
CA LYS A 174 -5.45 -16.91 9.99
C LYS A 174 -6.07 -16.79 8.59
N GLN A 175 -6.84 -15.73 8.33
CA GLN A 175 -7.49 -15.50 7.04
C GLN A 175 -6.56 -14.93 5.96
N VAL A 176 -5.33 -14.51 6.29
CA VAL A 176 -4.48 -13.70 5.40
C VAL A 176 -3.99 -14.45 4.13
N SER A 177 -4.28 -15.74 3.97
CA SER A 177 -3.93 -16.53 2.79
C SER A 177 -5.08 -16.65 1.78
N LEU A 178 -4.99 -15.96 0.62
CA LEU A 178 -5.92 -16.24 -0.49
C LEU A 178 -5.23 -16.24 -1.86
N LYS A 179 -5.52 -17.28 -2.63
CA LYS A 179 -5.18 -17.42 -4.06
C LYS A 179 -6.09 -16.60 -4.99
N SER A 180 -7.14 -15.97 -4.45
CA SER A 180 -8.25 -15.39 -5.24
C SER A 180 -8.09 -13.90 -5.62
N GLY A 181 -6.96 -13.27 -5.30
CA GLY A 181 -6.75 -11.84 -5.58
C GLY A 181 -7.60 -10.88 -4.74
N LYS A 182 -8.32 -11.39 -3.71
CA LYS A 182 -9.04 -10.56 -2.73
C LYS A 182 -8.03 -9.83 -1.85
N HIS A 183 -8.19 -8.51 -1.72
CA HIS A 183 -7.35 -7.70 -0.85
C HIS A 183 -7.64 -7.99 0.63
N LEU A 184 -6.57 -8.10 1.42
CA LEU A 184 -6.63 -8.30 2.87
C LEU A 184 -5.70 -7.28 3.53
N THR A 185 -6.11 -6.77 4.68
CA THR A 185 -5.28 -5.93 5.53
C THR A 185 -4.54 -6.80 6.55
N LEU A 186 -3.25 -6.52 6.76
CA LEU A 186 -2.45 -7.16 7.81
C LEU A 186 -2.70 -6.54 9.20
N GLY A 187 -3.48 -5.44 9.23
CA GLY A 187 -3.72 -4.62 10.40
C GLY A 187 -3.07 -3.24 10.29
N LEU A 188 -3.33 -2.40 11.29
CA LEU A 188 -2.70 -1.10 11.47
C LEU A 188 -1.84 -1.16 12.72
N ARG A 189 -0.61 -0.65 12.62
CA ARG A 189 0.32 -0.61 13.74
C ARG A 189 0.76 0.80 14.05
N GLN A 190 0.80 1.11 15.33
CA GLN A 190 1.39 2.35 15.83
C GLN A 190 2.91 2.24 15.81
N VAL A 191 3.57 3.28 15.29
CA VAL A 191 5.02 3.35 15.17
C VAL A 191 5.55 4.62 15.84
N ALA A 192 6.80 4.58 16.32
CA ALA A 192 7.41 5.70 17.03
C ALA A 192 7.87 6.84 16.10
N GLY A 193 8.06 6.57 14.81
CA GLY A 193 8.45 7.57 13.82
C GLY A 193 8.11 7.17 12.39
N GLY A 194 8.37 8.09 11.46
CA GLY A 194 8.03 7.96 10.03
C GLY A 194 9.23 7.72 9.12
N ASP A 195 10.25 7.02 9.62
CA ASP A 195 11.45 6.64 8.86
C ASP A 195 11.36 5.18 8.35
N ALA A 196 12.16 4.87 7.32
CA ALA A 196 12.05 3.61 6.59
C ALA A 196 12.42 2.39 7.44
N GLU A 197 13.39 2.53 8.35
CA GLU A 197 13.79 1.47 9.28
C GLU A 197 12.66 1.15 10.25
N THR A 198 12.02 2.18 10.82
CA THR A 198 10.85 2.01 11.68
C THR A 198 9.72 1.28 10.95
N TYR A 199 9.47 1.62 9.67
CA TYR A 199 8.47 0.91 8.87
C TYR A 199 8.85 -0.53 8.56
N LEU A 200 10.11 -0.83 8.26
CA LEU A 200 10.58 -2.20 8.04
C LEU A 200 10.44 -3.04 9.31
N THR A 201 10.83 -2.51 10.47
CA THR A 201 10.66 -3.18 11.76
C THR A 201 9.19 -3.48 12.04
N ALA A 202 8.31 -2.49 11.83
CA ALA A 202 6.87 -2.69 12.00
C ALA A 202 6.29 -3.74 11.03
N PHE A 203 6.80 -3.79 9.79
CA PHE A 203 6.46 -4.81 8.79
C PHE A 203 6.93 -6.20 9.24
N LYS A 204 8.20 -6.38 9.60
CA LYS A 204 8.78 -7.65 10.09
C LYS A 204 7.96 -8.23 11.23
N GLU A 205 7.75 -7.41 12.26
CA GLU A 205 6.96 -7.81 13.42
C GLU A 205 5.47 -8.10 13.09
N SER A 206 4.92 -7.53 12.00
CA SER A 206 3.55 -7.83 11.54
C SER A 206 3.50 -9.20 10.89
N ILE A 207 4.47 -9.49 10.01
CA ILE A 207 4.65 -10.82 9.40
C ILE A 207 4.90 -11.89 10.47
N ASP A 208 5.75 -11.63 11.46
CA ASP A 208 6.00 -12.52 12.59
C ASP A 208 4.73 -12.80 13.40
N SER A 209 3.88 -11.78 13.59
CA SER A 209 2.62 -11.93 14.31
C SER A 209 1.60 -12.77 13.53
N LEU A 210 1.67 -12.76 12.20
CA LEU A 210 0.84 -13.62 11.35
C LEU A 210 1.35 -15.06 11.40
N ALA A 211 2.66 -15.27 11.29
CA ALA A 211 3.26 -16.60 11.37
C ALA A 211 3.00 -17.24 12.75
N ALA A 212 3.12 -16.48 13.83
CA ALA A 212 2.82 -16.93 15.20
C ALA A 212 1.33 -17.27 15.43
N ALA A 213 0.41 -16.75 14.61
CA ALA A 213 -0.99 -17.13 14.67
C ALA A 213 -1.27 -18.49 14.01
N ILE A 214 -0.38 -18.93 13.12
CA ILE A 214 -0.49 -20.20 12.38
C ILE A 214 0.18 -21.33 13.14
N THR A 215 1.39 -21.10 13.66
CA THR A 215 2.17 -22.12 14.40
C THR A 215 2.85 -21.54 15.62
N SER A 216 3.07 -22.39 16.62
CA SER A 216 3.88 -22.09 17.80
C SER A 216 5.32 -22.62 17.71
N ALA A 217 5.65 -23.38 16.66
CA ALA A 217 7.01 -23.92 16.46
C ALA A 217 7.89 -22.89 15.74
N GLU A 218 9.04 -22.55 16.33
CA GLU A 218 9.89 -21.44 15.83
C GLU A 218 10.51 -21.73 14.45
N GLU A 219 10.86 -22.99 14.18
CA GLU A 219 11.38 -23.45 12.89
C GLU A 219 10.32 -23.29 11.79
N GLU A 220 9.10 -23.77 12.03
CA GLU A 220 7.98 -23.66 11.10
C GLU A 220 7.56 -22.19 10.90
N LYS A 221 7.59 -21.39 11.97
CA LYS A 221 7.32 -19.96 11.93
C LYS A 221 8.31 -19.25 11.01
N SER A 222 9.60 -19.55 11.11
CA SER A 222 10.64 -18.96 10.25
C SER A 222 10.41 -19.26 8.77
N VAL A 223 10.02 -20.50 8.44
CA VAL A 223 9.64 -20.90 7.07
C VAL A 223 8.39 -20.15 6.59
N ILE A 224 7.38 -19.97 7.44
CA ILE A 224 6.17 -19.20 7.11
C ILE A 224 6.51 -17.73 6.85
N VAL A 225 7.35 -17.11 7.70
CA VAL A 225 7.83 -15.73 7.51
C VAL A 225 8.52 -15.60 6.16
N ALA A 226 9.48 -16.47 5.88
CA ALA A 226 10.22 -16.48 4.62
C ALA A 226 9.30 -16.68 3.42
N SER A 227 8.30 -17.57 3.52
CA SER A 227 7.29 -17.79 2.47
C SER A 227 6.43 -16.54 2.23
N LEU A 228 5.93 -15.89 3.30
CA LEU A 228 5.12 -14.69 3.21
C LEU A 228 5.89 -13.53 2.55
N VAL A 229 7.12 -13.26 3.00
CA VAL A 229 7.94 -12.18 2.44
C VAL A 229 8.34 -12.48 0.99
N SER A 230 8.76 -13.71 0.70
CA SER A 230 9.16 -14.12 -0.66
C SER A 230 8.01 -14.07 -1.67
N SER A 231 6.76 -14.20 -1.20
CA SER A 231 5.55 -14.08 -2.02
C SER A 231 5.24 -12.66 -2.48
N ILE A 232 5.82 -11.63 -1.84
CA ILE A 232 5.60 -10.23 -2.23
C ILE A 232 6.36 -9.98 -3.54
N LYS A 233 5.61 -9.70 -4.61
CA LYS A 233 6.17 -9.44 -5.94
C LYS A 233 6.16 -7.98 -6.35
N CYS A 234 5.27 -7.18 -5.76
CA CYS A 234 5.13 -5.78 -6.11
C CYS A 234 4.84 -4.91 -4.89
N LEU A 235 5.28 -3.66 -4.97
CA LEU A 235 5.07 -2.62 -3.97
C LEU A 235 4.34 -1.45 -4.65
N MET A 236 3.46 -0.80 -3.89
CA MET A 236 2.78 0.42 -4.33
C MET A 236 3.01 1.52 -3.31
N SER A 237 3.55 2.65 -3.77
CA SER A 237 3.89 3.80 -2.94
C SER A 237 3.10 5.05 -3.33
N ASP A 238 3.05 6.03 -2.43
CA ASP A 238 2.60 7.40 -2.69
C ASP A 238 3.74 8.32 -3.19
N GLN A 239 4.91 7.75 -3.49
CA GLN A 239 6.15 8.46 -3.85
C GLN A 239 6.75 9.36 -2.76
N ALA A 240 6.39 9.18 -1.48
CA ALA A 240 7.13 9.81 -0.39
C ALA A 240 8.61 9.37 -0.40
N ALA A 241 9.51 10.29 -0.06
CA ALA A 241 10.97 10.04 -0.09
C ALA A 241 11.39 8.82 0.75
N VAL A 242 10.68 8.57 1.87
CA VAL A 242 10.90 7.43 2.77
C VAL A 242 10.65 6.08 2.07
N ASN A 243 9.70 6.02 1.14
CA ASN A 243 9.34 4.77 0.47
C ASN A 243 10.46 4.25 -0.43
N GLY A 244 11.26 5.13 -1.04
CA GLY A 244 12.42 4.71 -1.81
C GLY A 244 13.44 3.94 -0.96
N VAL A 245 13.67 4.38 0.28
CA VAL A 245 14.54 3.68 1.22
C VAL A 245 13.89 2.40 1.72
N PHE A 246 12.61 2.45 2.09
CA PHE A 246 11.86 1.27 2.56
C PHE A 246 11.84 0.14 1.52
N ASN A 247 11.59 0.46 0.24
CA ASN A 247 11.55 -0.53 -0.83
C ASN A 247 12.89 -1.26 -0.99
N ARG A 248 14.02 -0.54 -0.85
CA ARG A 248 15.35 -1.16 -0.87
C ARG A 248 15.59 -2.08 0.32
N LEU A 249 15.24 -1.60 1.52
CA LEU A 249 15.39 -2.39 2.75
C LEU A 249 14.51 -3.66 2.71
N LEU A 250 13.30 -3.58 2.14
CA LEU A 250 12.42 -4.73 1.97
C LEU A 250 12.94 -5.70 0.90
N ALA A 251 13.49 -5.20 -0.21
CA ALA A 251 14.11 -6.03 -1.24
C ALA A 251 15.30 -6.82 -0.67
N GLN A 252 16.18 -6.17 0.10
CA GLN A 252 17.29 -6.83 0.80
C GLN A 252 16.80 -7.89 1.78
N PHE A 253 15.83 -7.56 2.63
CA PHE A 253 15.26 -8.52 3.57
C PHE A 253 14.61 -9.72 2.85
N ARG A 254 14.01 -9.49 1.68
CA ARG A 254 13.44 -10.56 0.87
C ARG A 254 14.51 -11.45 0.26
N GLU A 255 15.57 -10.85 -0.29
CA GLU A 255 16.72 -11.56 -0.87
C GLU A 255 17.38 -12.49 0.15
N GLU A 256 17.59 -12.03 1.39
CA GLU A 256 18.11 -12.83 2.52
C GLU A 256 17.28 -14.09 2.81
N LEU A 257 15.97 -14.07 2.51
CA LEU A 257 15.04 -15.15 2.83
C LEU A 257 14.81 -16.14 1.69
N LEU A 258 15.09 -15.75 0.43
CA LEU A 258 14.84 -16.60 -0.74
C LEU A 258 15.56 -17.96 -0.70
N PRO A 259 16.83 -18.08 -0.27
CA PRO A 259 17.53 -19.36 -0.20
C PRO A 259 16.85 -20.39 0.71
N SER A 260 16.10 -19.94 1.71
CA SER A 260 15.38 -20.83 2.63
C SER A 260 14.10 -21.44 2.05
N ILE A 261 13.58 -20.88 0.95
CA ILE A 261 12.29 -21.26 0.35
C ILE A 261 12.47 -21.90 -1.04
N ILE A 262 13.49 -21.51 -1.78
CA ILE A 262 13.73 -21.98 -3.14
C ILE A 262 14.84 -23.02 -3.09
N PRO A 263 14.53 -24.31 -3.35
CA PRO A 263 15.54 -25.35 -3.41
C PRO A 263 16.60 -25.00 -4.44
N GLU A 264 17.86 -25.18 -4.07
CA GLU A 264 19.02 -24.91 -4.93
C GLU A 264 19.08 -23.46 -5.44
N PHE A 265 18.56 -22.48 -4.69
CA PHE A 265 18.66 -21.07 -5.06
C PHE A 265 20.09 -20.66 -5.43
N ASP A 266 21.08 -21.12 -4.65
CA ASP A 266 22.50 -20.83 -4.88
C ASP A 266 23.08 -21.53 -6.13
N SER A 267 22.39 -22.54 -6.68
CA SER A 267 22.78 -23.22 -7.93
C SER A 267 22.18 -22.56 -9.17
N LEU A 268 21.18 -21.69 -9.00
CA LEU A 268 20.58 -20.93 -10.10
C LEU A 268 21.59 -19.96 -10.70
N SER A 269 21.42 -19.65 -11.99
CA SER A 269 22.23 -18.59 -12.60
C SER A 269 21.92 -17.23 -11.97
N THR A 270 22.88 -16.30 -12.03
CA THR A 270 22.71 -14.92 -11.54
C THR A 270 21.46 -14.24 -12.13
N ASP A 271 21.14 -14.53 -13.39
CA ASP A 271 19.93 -14.02 -14.05
C ASP A 271 18.65 -14.59 -13.46
N GLN A 272 18.63 -15.89 -13.15
CA GLN A 272 17.48 -16.55 -12.53
C GLN A 272 17.27 -16.08 -11.09
N GLN A 273 18.35 -15.96 -10.31
CA GLN A 273 18.30 -15.40 -8.95
C GLN A 273 17.74 -13.98 -8.98
N GLN A 274 18.19 -13.13 -9.91
CA GLN A 274 17.66 -11.78 -10.00
C GLN A 274 16.18 -11.73 -10.38
N GLN A 275 15.73 -12.54 -11.33
CA GLN A 275 14.29 -12.59 -11.67
C GLN A 275 13.44 -12.97 -10.45
N LEU A 276 14.01 -13.74 -9.52
CA LEU A 276 13.35 -14.12 -8.27
C LEU A 276 13.42 -13.00 -7.23
N VAL A 277 14.52 -12.22 -7.16
CA VAL A 277 14.74 -11.09 -6.25
C VAL A 277 13.97 -9.83 -6.69
N GLU A 278 13.84 -9.59 -7.98
CA GLU A 278 13.26 -8.38 -8.53
C GLU A 278 11.82 -8.16 -8.08
N MET A 279 11.52 -6.92 -7.67
CA MET A 279 10.19 -6.50 -7.23
C MET A 279 9.68 -5.36 -8.11
N GLY A 280 8.42 -5.48 -8.55
CA GLY A 280 7.74 -4.39 -9.25
C GLY A 280 7.45 -3.23 -8.31
N THR A 281 8.05 -2.08 -8.51
CA THR A 281 7.77 -0.88 -7.70
C THR A 281 6.89 0.08 -8.48
N PHE A 282 5.66 0.25 -8.02
CA PHE A 282 4.66 1.11 -8.64
C PHE A 282 4.29 2.29 -7.74
N ALA A 283 3.74 3.32 -8.37
CA ALA A 283 3.23 4.51 -7.70
C ALA A 283 1.72 4.60 -7.87
N CYS A 284 1.02 4.99 -6.80
CA CYS A 284 -0.40 5.21 -6.83
C CYS A 284 -0.75 6.31 -7.86
N ARG A 285 -1.58 5.97 -8.85
CA ARG A 285 -1.94 6.90 -9.94
C ARG A 285 -2.99 7.92 -9.53
N MET A 286 -3.57 7.77 -8.34
CA MET A 286 -4.41 8.80 -7.76
C MET A 286 -3.58 10.02 -7.29
N HIS A 287 -2.34 9.80 -6.81
CA HIS A 287 -1.43 10.90 -6.44
C HIS A 287 -1.01 11.74 -7.64
N LEU A 288 -1.04 11.18 -8.85
CA LEU A 288 -0.85 11.95 -10.07
C LEU A 288 -1.90 13.07 -10.17
N LEU A 289 -3.18 12.75 -9.98
CA LEU A 289 -4.28 13.73 -9.99
C LEU A 289 -4.16 14.75 -8.84
N VAL A 290 -3.81 14.31 -7.63
CA VAL A 290 -3.57 15.21 -6.48
C VAL A 290 -2.54 16.28 -6.82
N ASN A 291 -1.45 15.88 -7.48
CA ASN A 291 -0.35 16.77 -7.79
C ASN A 291 -0.61 17.70 -9.00
N MET A 292 -1.72 17.51 -9.73
CA MET A 292 -2.13 18.42 -10.80
C MET A 292 -2.71 19.74 -10.27
N GLU A 293 -3.34 19.76 -9.08
CA GLU A 293 -3.90 21.00 -8.52
C GLU A 293 -2.81 22.01 -8.14
N PRO A 294 -1.74 21.63 -7.40
CA PRO A 294 -0.62 22.53 -7.16
C PRO A 294 0.08 22.98 -8.44
N ALA A 295 0.06 22.15 -9.49
CA ALA A 295 0.60 22.49 -10.80
C ALA A 295 -0.23 23.58 -11.48
N ALA A 296 -1.56 23.40 -11.53
CA ALA A 296 -2.48 24.40 -12.04
C ALA A 296 -2.41 25.71 -11.22
N ALA A 297 -2.29 25.64 -9.90
CA ALA A 297 -2.18 26.83 -9.05
C ALA A 297 -0.93 27.67 -9.38
N ARG A 298 0.23 27.03 -9.64
CA ARG A 298 1.43 27.74 -10.10
C ARG A 298 1.23 28.38 -11.47
N ALA A 299 0.60 27.66 -12.40
CA ALA A 299 0.29 28.19 -13.72
C ALA A 299 -0.65 29.40 -13.67
N LEU A 300 -1.69 29.35 -12.83
CA LEU A 300 -2.62 30.47 -12.62
C LEU A 300 -1.92 31.67 -11.99
N HIS A 301 -0.98 31.45 -11.07
CA HIS A 301 -0.19 32.55 -10.51
C HIS A 301 0.67 33.24 -11.59
N VAL A 302 1.29 32.44 -12.49
CA VAL A 302 2.00 32.98 -13.66
C VAL A 302 1.04 33.76 -14.56
N LEU A 303 -0.16 33.22 -14.83
CA LEU A 303 -1.17 33.90 -15.62
C LEU A 303 -1.55 35.28 -15.02
N ASP A 304 -1.77 35.34 -13.71
CA ASP A 304 -2.16 36.56 -13.00
C ASP A 304 -1.10 37.66 -13.18
N ILE A 305 0.18 37.35 -12.91
CA ILE A 305 1.29 38.32 -13.03
C ILE A 305 1.57 38.71 -14.49
N THR A 306 1.25 37.82 -15.44
CA THR A 306 1.41 38.05 -16.88
C THR A 306 0.36 39.02 -17.41
N LEU A 307 -0.88 38.94 -16.94
CA LEU A 307 -2.00 39.70 -17.49
C LEU A 307 -2.37 40.93 -16.67
N SER A 308 -2.04 40.93 -15.38
CA SER A 308 -2.47 41.98 -14.45
C SER A 308 -1.41 42.31 -13.40
N GLU A 309 -1.60 43.47 -12.76
CA GLU A 309 -0.91 43.92 -11.55
C GLU A 309 -1.94 44.22 -10.46
N GLY A 310 -1.49 44.18 -9.21
CA GLY A 310 -2.37 44.36 -8.05
C GLY A 310 -3.08 43.06 -7.64
N THR A 311 -3.89 43.16 -6.59
CA THR A 311 -4.63 42.04 -6.01
C THR A 311 -6.01 42.50 -5.55
N ASN A 312 -6.90 41.55 -5.27
CA ASN A 312 -8.19 41.85 -4.69
C ASN A 312 -7.99 42.58 -3.33
N PRO A 313 -8.47 43.84 -3.18
CA PRO A 313 -8.26 44.64 -1.97
C PRO A 313 -8.98 44.08 -0.74
N HIS A 314 -9.94 43.19 -0.95
CA HIS A 314 -10.70 42.51 0.10
C HIS A 314 -10.17 41.11 0.39
N SER A 315 -9.08 40.69 -0.26
CA SER A 315 -8.44 39.42 0.05
C SER A 315 -7.56 39.55 1.31
N LEU A 316 -7.74 38.64 2.26
CA LEU A 316 -6.82 38.49 3.38
C LEU A 316 -5.48 37.98 2.83
N HIS A 317 -4.43 38.80 2.93
CA HIS A 317 -3.05 38.57 2.49
C HIS A 317 -2.74 37.13 2.08
N SER A 318 -2.99 36.80 0.81
CA SER A 318 -2.67 35.49 0.27
C SER A 318 -1.81 35.65 -0.97
N GLU A 319 -0.66 34.98 -1.01
CA GLU A 319 0.12 34.75 -2.23
C GLU A 319 -0.60 33.79 -3.21
N GLU A 320 -1.89 33.52 -2.99
CA GLU A 320 -2.74 32.65 -3.80
C GLU A 320 -3.14 33.32 -5.11
N ALA A 321 -3.10 32.55 -6.21
CA ALA A 321 -3.63 32.99 -7.51
C ALA A 321 -5.12 33.35 -7.41
N GLY A 322 -5.53 34.44 -8.07
CA GLY A 322 -6.87 35.00 -7.97
C GLY A 322 -7.97 34.06 -8.44
N THR A 323 -7.73 33.32 -9.53
CA THR A 323 -8.65 32.26 -9.98
C THR A 323 -8.87 31.19 -8.89
N ARG A 324 -7.79 30.74 -8.23
CA ARG A 324 -7.90 29.72 -7.18
C ARG A 324 -8.64 30.27 -5.95
N ARG A 325 -8.32 31.52 -5.59
CA ARG A 325 -8.98 32.25 -4.51
C ARG A 325 -10.49 32.33 -4.76
N VAL A 326 -10.95 32.78 -5.94
CA VAL A 326 -12.39 32.92 -6.22
C VAL A 326 -13.12 31.59 -6.19
N ILE A 327 -12.51 30.51 -6.71
CA ILE A 327 -13.09 29.16 -6.63
C ILE A 327 -13.30 28.76 -5.16
N ARG A 328 -12.28 28.98 -4.31
CA ARG A 328 -12.32 28.65 -2.89
C ARG A 328 -13.31 29.50 -2.11
N THR A 329 -13.30 30.82 -2.32
CA THR A 329 -14.18 31.76 -1.60
C THR A 329 -15.62 31.62 -2.05
N ALA A 330 -15.90 31.40 -3.34
CA ALA A 330 -17.24 31.10 -3.84
C ALA A 330 -17.78 29.78 -3.27
N ALA A 331 -16.97 28.71 -3.23
CA ALA A 331 -17.36 27.46 -2.61
C ALA A 331 -17.61 27.62 -1.09
N ALA A 332 -16.84 28.47 -0.40
CA ALA A 332 -17.08 28.80 1.01
C ALA A 332 -18.37 29.61 1.20
N LEU A 333 -18.70 30.50 0.26
CA LEU A 333 -19.88 31.36 0.33
C LEU A 333 -21.18 30.58 0.02
N PHE A 334 -21.17 29.75 -1.02
CA PHE A 334 -22.40 29.18 -1.59
C PHE A 334 -22.72 27.74 -1.12
N THR A 335 -21.86 27.09 -0.32
CA THR A 335 -22.10 25.68 0.09
C THR A 335 -22.37 25.54 1.59
N ARG A 336 -23.25 24.59 1.96
CA ARG A 336 -23.72 24.39 3.35
C ARG A 336 -22.62 24.05 4.36
N ARG A 337 -21.56 23.37 3.92
CA ARG A 337 -20.39 23.07 4.76
C ARG A 337 -19.21 24.04 4.49
N GLY A 338 -19.49 25.16 3.83
CA GLY A 338 -18.54 26.26 3.61
C GLY A 338 -18.34 27.09 4.88
N SER A 339 -18.37 28.42 4.75
CA SER A 339 -18.26 29.31 5.91
C SER A 339 -19.56 29.33 6.70
N ALA A 340 -19.54 28.79 7.91
CA ALA A 340 -20.71 28.82 8.81
C ALA A 340 -21.05 30.25 9.30
N VAL A 341 -20.07 31.16 9.28
CA VAL A 341 -20.23 32.53 9.80
C VAL A 341 -20.53 33.54 8.70
N ALA A 342 -19.86 33.41 7.56
CA ALA A 342 -19.91 34.39 6.47
C ALA A 342 -20.58 33.87 5.20
N GLY A 343 -20.97 32.58 5.15
CA GLY A 343 -21.61 31.95 4.02
C GLY A 343 -23.10 32.30 3.88
N ALA A 344 -23.63 32.13 2.66
CA ALA A 344 -25.02 32.36 2.32
C ALA A 344 -25.66 31.18 1.54
N PRO A 345 -25.44 29.90 1.92
CA PRO A 345 -25.86 28.75 1.12
C PRO A 345 -27.38 28.62 0.98
N ASP A 346 -28.14 28.91 2.03
CA ASP A 346 -29.60 28.77 2.00
C ASP A 346 -30.25 29.84 1.10
N MET A 347 -29.78 31.09 1.20
CA MET A 347 -30.25 32.19 0.35
C MET A 347 -29.89 31.98 -1.12
N TRP A 348 -28.69 31.44 -1.36
CA TRP A 348 -28.24 31.06 -2.71
C TRP A 348 -29.12 29.96 -3.32
N GLU A 349 -29.43 28.90 -2.57
CA GLU A 349 -30.32 27.83 -3.05
C GLU A 349 -31.76 28.32 -3.32
N VAL A 350 -32.25 29.29 -2.54
CA VAL A 350 -33.55 29.93 -2.78
C VAL A 350 -33.51 30.78 -4.05
N PHE A 351 -32.45 31.56 -4.25
CA PHE A 351 -32.26 32.37 -5.45
C PHE A 351 -32.23 31.50 -6.72
N LEU A 352 -31.45 30.41 -6.72
CA LEU A 352 -31.37 29.49 -7.86
C LEU A 352 -32.74 28.88 -8.20
N ARG A 353 -33.50 28.45 -7.19
CA ARG A 353 -34.87 27.95 -7.40
C ARG A 353 -35.78 29.01 -8.03
N GLY A 354 -35.66 30.26 -7.62
CA GLY A 354 -36.39 31.39 -8.21
C GLY A 354 -36.07 31.63 -9.68
N LYS A 355 -34.86 31.27 -10.14
CA LYS A 355 -34.41 31.34 -11.54
C LYS A 355 -34.74 30.08 -12.35
N GLY A 356 -35.43 29.10 -11.78
CA GLY A 356 -35.72 27.82 -12.42
C GLY A 356 -34.54 26.85 -12.48
N GLN A 357 -33.42 27.16 -11.81
CA GLN A 357 -32.28 26.26 -11.68
C GLN A 357 -32.58 25.17 -10.65
N GLN A 358 -32.24 23.92 -10.97
CA GLN A 358 -32.63 22.79 -10.13
C GLN A 358 -31.74 22.63 -8.89
N LYS A 359 -30.47 23.03 -8.95
CA LYS A 359 -29.52 22.83 -7.84
C LYS A 359 -28.28 23.72 -7.93
N ASN A 360 -27.64 23.89 -6.78
CA ASN A 360 -26.27 24.38 -6.68
C ASN A 360 -25.29 23.27 -7.08
N HIS A 361 -24.41 23.55 -8.06
CA HIS A 361 -23.39 22.60 -8.50
C HIS A 361 -22.07 22.69 -7.75
N LEU A 362 -21.85 23.77 -6.98
CA LEU A 362 -20.64 23.92 -6.17
C LEU A 362 -20.63 22.88 -5.04
N VAL A 363 -19.45 22.30 -4.81
CA VAL A 363 -19.19 21.39 -3.71
C VAL A 363 -18.29 22.06 -2.67
N THR A 364 -18.44 21.67 -1.41
CA THR A 364 -17.64 22.25 -0.33
C THR A 364 -16.16 22.02 -0.58
N TYR A 365 -15.38 23.11 -0.60
CA TYR A 365 -13.94 23.08 -0.89
C TYR A 365 -13.12 22.20 0.07
N HIS A 366 -13.65 21.93 1.27
CA HIS A 366 -13.11 21.00 2.24
C HIS A 366 -13.78 19.62 2.09
N GLY A 367 -13.05 18.60 1.63
CA GLY A 367 -13.60 17.25 1.49
C GLY A 367 -12.77 16.27 0.66
N ARG A 368 -13.30 15.04 0.55
CA ARG A 368 -12.66 13.80 0.04
C ARG A 368 -12.33 13.74 -1.48
N ARG A 369 -12.25 14.87 -2.19
CA ARG A 369 -12.01 14.86 -3.66
C ARG A 369 -10.75 15.63 -4.03
N MET A 370 -9.88 14.98 -4.76
CA MET A 370 -8.53 15.46 -5.09
C MET A 370 -8.53 16.49 -6.23
N ASN A 371 -9.60 16.51 -7.01
CA ASN A 371 -9.85 17.43 -8.12
C ASN A 371 -10.90 18.50 -7.77
N ILE A 372 -11.11 18.79 -6.48
CA ILE A 372 -12.21 19.65 -6.04
C ILE A 372 -12.11 21.08 -6.59
N SER A 373 -10.89 21.62 -6.72
CA SER A 373 -10.66 22.95 -7.31
C SER A 373 -11.11 22.98 -8.77
N PHE A 374 -10.80 21.93 -9.53
CA PHE A 374 -11.22 21.79 -10.94
C PHE A 374 -12.74 21.62 -11.09
N GLN A 375 -13.35 20.78 -10.24
CA GLN A 375 -14.80 20.58 -10.23
C GLN A 375 -15.54 21.89 -9.87
N ASN A 376 -15.06 22.61 -8.86
CA ASN A 376 -15.65 23.88 -8.46
C ASN A 376 -15.39 24.99 -9.47
N ALA A 377 -14.27 24.97 -10.21
CA ALA A 377 -14.06 25.88 -11.35
C ALA A 377 -15.16 25.70 -12.42
N LEU A 378 -15.44 24.45 -12.81
CA LEU A 378 -16.52 24.13 -13.75
C LEU A 378 -17.89 24.60 -13.22
N ALA A 379 -18.20 24.30 -11.96
CA ALA A 379 -19.46 24.70 -11.34
C ALA A 379 -19.61 26.22 -11.18
N LEU A 380 -18.53 26.92 -10.80
CA LEU A 380 -18.52 28.37 -10.67
C LEU A 380 -18.68 29.04 -12.05
N TYR A 381 -18.01 28.55 -13.08
CA TYR A 381 -18.18 29.04 -14.44
C TYR A 381 -19.63 28.87 -14.92
N PHE A 382 -20.27 27.74 -14.63
CA PHE A 382 -21.68 27.52 -14.93
C PHE A 382 -22.59 28.55 -14.23
N HIS A 383 -22.35 28.81 -12.94
CA HIS A 383 -23.12 29.76 -12.13
C HIS A 383 -22.60 31.20 -12.19
N TRP A 384 -21.72 31.56 -13.13
CA TRP A 384 -21.02 32.85 -13.09
C TRP A 384 -21.99 34.04 -13.12
N GLU A 385 -22.97 34.00 -14.02
CA GLU A 385 -24.01 35.03 -14.14
C GLU A 385 -24.97 35.02 -12.96
N ASP A 386 -25.35 33.82 -12.50
CA ASP A 386 -26.24 33.65 -11.35
C ASP A 386 -25.61 34.27 -10.09
N ALA A 387 -24.33 33.98 -9.84
CA ALA A 387 -23.60 34.49 -8.69
C ALA A 387 -23.32 36.00 -8.80
N THR A 388 -23.07 36.51 -10.01
CA THR A 388 -22.95 37.96 -10.25
C THR A 388 -24.26 38.67 -9.92
N SER A 389 -25.40 38.15 -10.41
CA SER A 389 -26.73 38.69 -10.12
C SER A 389 -27.08 38.60 -8.65
N PHE A 390 -26.87 37.45 -8.01
CA PHE A 390 -27.16 37.25 -6.59
C PHE A 390 -26.36 38.20 -5.69
N LEU A 391 -25.07 38.40 -5.99
CA LEU A 391 -24.21 39.27 -5.20
C LEU A 391 -24.46 40.75 -5.48
N ALA A 392 -25.03 41.13 -6.63
CA ALA A 392 -25.40 42.52 -6.90
C ALA A 392 -26.50 43.02 -5.96
N ASP A 393 -27.47 42.15 -5.65
CA ASP A 393 -28.64 42.48 -4.83
C ASP A 393 -28.42 42.20 -3.33
N TRP A 394 -27.22 41.77 -2.92
CA TRP A 394 -26.96 41.36 -1.55
C TRP A 394 -26.82 42.58 -0.60
N PRO A 395 -27.63 42.66 0.48
CA PRO A 395 -27.84 43.91 1.23
C PRO A 395 -26.72 44.29 2.20
N ALA A 396 -25.92 43.33 2.68
CA ALA A 396 -24.89 43.57 3.69
C ALA A 396 -23.61 42.78 3.42
N ASP A 397 -22.52 43.50 3.23
CA ASP A 397 -21.23 42.94 2.83
C ASP A 397 -20.37 42.55 4.03
N ASN A 398 -20.12 41.24 4.19
CA ASN A 398 -18.95 40.76 4.94
C ASN A 398 -17.73 40.63 4.01
N ASP A 399 -16.53 40.47 4.56
CA ASP A 399 -15.30 40.46 3.75
C ASP A 399 -15.24 39.30 2.75
N LEU A 400 -15.87 38.15 3.05
CA LEU A 400 -15.98 37.04 2.11
C LEU A 400 -16.83 37.44 0.89
N ILE A 401 -17.97 38.10 1.12
CA ILE A 401 -18.85 38.59 0.06
C ILE A 401 -18.17 39.68 -0.77
N LYS A 402 -17.48 40.62 -0.13
CA LYS A 402 -16.69 41.65 -0.84
C LYS A 402 -15.63 41.03 -1.73
N SER A 403 -14.91 40.03 -1.21
CA SER A 403 -13.89 39.31 -1.97
C SER A 403 -14.48 38.59 -3.19
N VAL A 404 -15.55 37.81 -3.02
CA VAL A 404 -16.19 37.09 -4.15
C VAL A 404 -16.82 38.06 -5.14
N ARG A 405 -17.51 39.10 -4.67
CA ARG A 405 -18.14 40.12 -5.52
C ARG A 405 -17.12 40.87 -6.37
N TYR A 406 -15.93 41.11 -5.83
CA TYR A 406 -14.82 41.68 -6.58
C TYR A 406 -14.33 40.70 -7.65
N ASP A 407 -13.92 39.49 -7.24
CA ASP A 407 -13.30 38.53 -8.13
C ASP A 407 -14.25 38.05 -9.26
N ILE A 408 -15.56 37.96 -9.02
CA ILE A 408 -16.52 37.48 -10.03
C ILE A 408 -16.79 38.47 -11.17
N LYS A 409 -16.36 39.73 -11.01
CA LYS A 409 -16.42 40.75 -12.07
C LYS A 409 -15.21 40.70 -12.99
N GLU A 410 -14.17 39.96 -12.63
CA GLU A 410 -12.91 39.97 -13.35
C GLU A 410 -12.91 38.92 -14.49
N PRO A 411 -12.78 39.34 -15.77
CA PRO A 411 -12.75 38.42 -16.91
C PRO A 411 -11.57 37.44 -16.85
N LEU A 412 -10.44 37.86 -16.25
CA LEU A 412 -9.29 36.99 -16.01
C LEU A 412 -9.65 35.75 -15.18
N TYR A 413 -10.36 35.95 -14.07
CA TYR A 413 -10.69 34.85 -13.15
C TYR A 413 -11.79 33.96 -13.71
N ARG A 414 -12.71 34.52 -14.50
CA ARG A 414 -13.68 33.75 -15.29
C ARG A 414 -12.98 32.84 -16.30
N ALA A 415 -12.03 33.39 -17.06
CA ALA A 415 -11.23 32.64 -18.03
C ALA A 415 -10.41 31.52 -17.36
N GLY A 416 -9.81 31.81 -16.20
CA GLY A 416 -9.10 30.80 -15.39
C GLY A 416 -10.03 29.68 -14.92
N CYS A 417 -11.24 30.01 -14.47
CA CYS A 417 -12.26 29.01 -14.10
C CYS A 417 -12.68 28.16 -15.31
N ARG A 418 -12.86 28.78 -16.48
CA ARG A 418 -13.15 28.08 -17.74
C ARG A 418 -12.02 27.11 -18.12
N ALA A 419 -10.77 27.55 -18.07
CA ALA A 419 -9.62 26.71 -18.39
C ALA A 419 -9.53 25.49 -17.46
N MET A 420 -9.66 25.69 -16.15
CA MET A 420 -9.70 24.58 -15.19
C MET A 420 -10.90 23.65 -15.43
N GLY A 421 -12.09 24.19 -15.73
CA GLY A 421 -13.26 23.37 -16.00
C GLY A 421 -13.16 22.55 -17.29
N LEU A 422 -12.51 23.07 -18.34
CA LEU A 422 -12.25 22.33 -19.57
C LEU A 422 -11.29 21.16 -19.32
N ILE A 423 -10.20 21.42 -18.59
CA ILE A 423 -9.25 20.38 -18.17
C ILE A 423 -9.93 19.34 -17.26
N TYR A 424 -10.86 19.78 -16.41
CA TYR A 424 -11.67 18.87 -15.59
C TYR A 424 -12.46 17.89 -16.45
N ALA A 425 -13.23 18.43 -17.41
CA ALA A 425 -14.13 17.65 -18.25
C ALA A 425 -13.40 16.70 -19.20
N LEU A 426 -12.26 17.13 -19.77
CA LEU A 426 -11.53 16.35 -20.77
C LEU A 426 -10.52 15.38 -20.18
N LEU A 427 -9.90 15.71 -19.03
CA LEU A 427 -8.76 14.99 -18.49
C LEU A 427 -8.99 14.47 -17.07
N MET A 428 -9.27 15.36 -16.11
CA MET A 428 -9.24 14.97 -14.69
C MET A 428 -10.38 14.00 -14.32
N GLU A 429 -11.62 14.29 -14.73
CA GLU A 429 -12.78 13.46 -14.42
C GLU A 429 -12.75 12.11 -15.15
N PRO A 430 -12.49 12.04 -16.47
CA PRO A 430 -12.43 10.75 -17.16
C PRO A 430 -11.30 9.86 -16.62
N PHE A 431 -10.13 10.44 -16.31
CA PHE A 431 -9.03 9.67 -15.72
C PHE A 431 -9.38 9.15 -14.33
N GLU A 432 -10.04 9.94 -13.47
CA GLU A 432 -10.51 9.46 -12.17
C GLU A 432 -11.47 8.27 -12.31
N ARG A 433 -12.34 8.24 -13.32
CA ARG A 433 -13.19 7.08 -13.62
C ARG A 433 -12.38 5.87 -14.05
N ILE A 434 -11.39 6.05 -14.93
CA ILE A 434 -10.48 4.98 -15.38
C ILE A 434 -9.74 4.33 -14.19
N LEU A 435 -9.33 5.13 -13.20
CA LEU A 435 -8.70 4.64 -11.97
C LEU A 435 -9.63 3.77 -11.11
N LYS A 436 -10.95 3.97 -11.20
CA LYS A 436 -11.98 3.20 -10.48
C LYS A 436 -12.46 1.97 -11.23
N MET A 437 -12.20 1.88 -12.54
CA MET A 437 -12.54 0.71 -13.34
C MET A 437 -11.66 -0.49 -12.97
N PRO A 438 -12.21 -1.72 -12.99
CA PRO A 438 -11.42 -2.94 -12.81
C PRO A 438 -10.20 -2.99 -13.73
N GLY A 439 -9.13 -3.61 -13.26
CA GLY A 439 -7.86 -3.71 -13.97
C GLY A 439 -6.66 -3.54 -13.05
N ASN A 440 -5.47 -3.59 -13.62
CA ASN A 440 -4.20 -3.44 -12.94
C ASN A 440 -3.51 -2.12 -13.33
N ILE A 441 -2.39 -1.84 -12.68
CA ILE A 441 -1.61 -0.62 -12.88
C ILE A 441 -1.08 -0.45 -14.30
N LEU A 442 -0.71 -1.54 -14.99
CA LEU A 442 -0.12 -1.51 -16.34
C LEU A 442 -1.17 -1.25 -17.43
N ASP A 443 -2.45 -1.53 -17.16
CA ASP A 443 -3.55 -1.20 -18.08
C ASP A 443 -3.63 0.32 -18.36
N LEU A 444 -3.00 1.14 -17.51
CA LEU A 444 -2.96 2.60 -17.65
C LEU A 444 -1.90 3.10 -18.63
N ASN A 445 -1.00 2.26 -19.15
CA ASN A 445 0.11 2.72 -20.01
C ASN A 445 -0.41 3.52 -21.21
N THR A 446 -1.40 2.98 -21.93
CA THR A 446 -2.01 3.65 -23.08
C THR A 446 -2.73 4.93 -22.68
N ASP A 447 -3.38 4.97 -21.52
CA ASP A 447 -4.07 6.17 -21.04
C ASP A 447 -3.07 7.26 -20.63
N LEU A 448 -1.96 6.90 -19.98
CA LEU A 448 -0.89 7.82 -19.62
C LEU A 448 -0.20 8.39 -20.87
N GLU A 449 -0.01 7.58 -21.91
CA GLU A 449 0.53 8.03 -23.20
C GLU A 449 -0.42 9.02 -23.90
N ARG A 450 -1.73 8.74 -23.92
CA ARG A 450 -2.73 9.68 -24.45
C ARG A 450 -2.77 10.99 -23.66
N MET A 451 -2.66 10.92 -22.34
CA MET A 451 -2.56 12.09 -21.47
C MET A 451 -1.30 12.90 -21.80
N LEU A 452 -0.16 12.23 -22.00
CA LEU A 452 1.11 12.86 -22.38
C LEU A 452 0.97 13.61 -23.70
N SER A 453 0.51 12.95 -24.76
CA SER A 453 0.34 13.55 -26.08
C SER A 453 -0.63 14.74 -26.05
N SER A 454 -1.74 14.62 -25.32
CA SER A 454 -2.73 15.70 -25.21
C SER A 454 -2.16 16.92 -24.49
N LEU A 455 -1.48 16.72 -23.36
CA LEU A 455 -0.85 17.83 -22.61
C LEU A 455 0.27 18.51 -23.40
N GLN A 456 1.04 17.76 -24.20
CA GLN A 456 2.05 18.32 -25.10
C GLN A 456 1.41 19.24 -26.15
N VAL A 457 0.33 18.79 -26.79
CA VAL A 457 -0.43 19.60 -27.76
C VAL A 457 -1.01 20.84 -27.06
N TRP A 458 -1.69 20.67 -25.92
CA TRP A 458 -2.35 21.78 -25.22
C TRP A 458 -1.38 22.80 -24.65
N SER A 459 -0.17 22.38 -24.26
CA SER A 459 0.89 23.30 -23.82
C SER A 459 1.43 24.19 -24.94
N SER A 460 1.27 23.76 -26.19
CA SER A 460 1.70 24.50 -27.39
C SER A 460 0.54 25.31 -28.01
N ASP A 461 -0.67 24.74 -27.99
CA ASP A 461 -1.90 25.34 -28.49
C ASP A 461 -3.09 24.93 -27.61
N GLY A 462 -3.49 25.83 -26.70
CA GLY A 462 -4.60 25.60 -25.78
C GLY A 462 -5.97 25.55 -26.48
N SER A 463 -6.09 26.08 -27.70
CA SER A 463 -7.36 26.14 -28.43
C SER A 463 -7.92 24.76 -28.77
N VAL A 464 -7.05 23.74 -28.83
CA VAL A 464 -7.44 22.34 -29.06
C VAL A 464 -8.31 21.82 -27.91
N ALA A 465 -7.97 22.14 -26.66
CA ALA A 465 -8.74 21.71 -25.49
C ALA A 465 -10.05 22.50 -25.29
N MET A 466 -10.22 23.62 -26.00
CA MET A 466 -11.46 24.40 -25.96
C MET A 466 -12.54 23.79 -26.86
N LYS A 467 -12.17 22.86 -27.74
CA LYS A 467 -13.11 22.10 -28.56
C LYS A 467 -13.56 20.85 -27.80
N ARG A 468 -14.83 20.49 -27.96
CA ARG A 468 -15.35 19.24 -27.39
C ARG A 468 -14.64 18.05 -28.05
N GLY A 469 -14.07 17.17 -27.23
CA GLY A 469 -13.33 16.00 -27.67
C GLY A 469 -13.15 15.01 -26.51
N SER A 470 -12.31 13.99 -26.70
CA SER A 470 -11.96 13.04 -25.64
C SER A 470 -10.47 12.73 -25.66
N VAL A 471 -9.82 12.77 -24.50
CA VAL A 471 -8.43 12.33 -24.32
C VAL A 471 -8.35 10.81 -24.24
N PHE A 472 -9.34 10.18 -23.60
CA PHE A 472 -9.34 8.74 -23.33
C PHE A 472 -10.45 8.02 -24.10
N ALA A 473 -10.43 6.68 -24.05
CA ALA A 473 -11.53 5.88 -24.60
C ALA A 473 -12.86 6.13 -23.86
N VAL A 474 -12.79 6.44 -22.56
CA VAL A 474 -13.93 6.84 -21.75
C VAL A 474 -14.35 8.25 -22.14
N GLN A 475 -15.58 8.39 -22.65
CA GLN A 475 -16.13 9.67 -23.06
C GLN A 475 -16.33 10.62 -21.87
N PRO A 476 -16.10 11.93 -22.05
CA PRO A 476 -16.46 12.94 -21.06
C PRO A 476 -17.94 12.87 -20.67
N LEU A 477 -18.27 13.33 -19.46
CA LEU A 477 -19.67 13.42 -19.03
C LEU A 477 -20.43 14.42 -19.92
N ASP A 478 -21.60 14.00 -20.40
CA ASP A 478 -22.53 14.85 -21.12
C ASP A 478 -23.60 15.37 -20.16
N ASN A 479 -23.49 16.63 -19.75
CA ASN A 479 -24.42 17.28 -18.84
C ASN A 479 -24.46 18.80 -19.10
N GLU A 480 -25.34 19.50 -18.38
CA GLU A 480 -25.53 20.96 -18.53
C GLU A 480 -24.25 21.79 -18.26
N LEU A 481 -23.37 21.33 -17.36
CA LEU A 481 -22.12 22.04 -17.08
C LEU A 481 -21.14 21.90 -18.25
N THR A 482 -20.99 20.70 -18.79
CA THR A 482 -20.12 20.47 -19.94
C THR A 482 -20.69 21.13 -21.19
N ALA A 483 -22.01 21.13 -21.38
CA ALA A 483 -22.64 21.90 -22.45
C ALA A 483 -22.34 23.41 -22.33
N LYS A 484 -22.42 23.98 -21.12
CA LYS A 484 -22.15 25.41 -20.88
C LYS A 484 -20.68 25.79 -21.12
N ILE A 485 -19.73 24.97 -20.70
CA ILE A 485 -18.31 25.32 -20.78
C ILE A 485 -17.71 25.24 -22.19
N PHE A 486 -18.25 24.33 -23.02
CA PHE A 486 -17.92 24.22 -24.45
C PHE A 486 -18.76 25.13 -25.35
N GLY A 487 -19.70 25.89 -24.78
CA GLY A 487 -20.50 26.86 -25.52
C GLY A 487 -19.68 28.02 -26.10
N GLU A 488 -20.30 28.78 -26.99
CA GLU A 488 -19.70 29.98 -27.57
C GLU A 488 -19.42 31.04 -26.48
N VAL A 489 -18.26 31.69 -26.59
CA VAL A 489 -17.87 32.79 -25.70
C VAL A 489 -17.77 34.05 -26.54
N GLU A 490 -18.66 35.01 -26.24
CA GLU A 490 -18.77 36.28 -26.97
C GLU A 490 -17.55 37.19 -26.72
N ASN A 491 -16.97 37.12 -25.51
CA ASN A 491 -15.82 37.93 -25.15
C ASN A 491 -14.51 37.33 -25.69
N ALA A 492 -13.96 37.97 -26.75
CA ALA A 492 -12.71 37.55 -27.37
C ALA A 492 -11.49 37.58 -26.43
N GLU A 493 -11.47 38.51 -25.46
CA GLU A 493 -10.40 38.62 -24.47
C GLU A 493 -10.46 37.48 -23.45
N GLU A 494 -11.65 37.15 -22.95
CA GLU A 494 -11.86 35.97 -22.09
C GLU A 494 -11.44 34.68 -22.81
N ASN A 495 -11.76 34.57 -24.11
CA ASN A 495 -11.39 33.42 -24.92
C ASN A 495 -9.86 33.30 -25.08
N ALA A 496 -9.16 34.41 -25.33
CA ALA A 496 -7.70 34.45 -25.41
C ALA A 496 -7.04 34.12 -24.06
N PHE A 497 -7.56 34.64 -22.95
CA PHE A 497 -7.07 34.32 -21.61
C PHE A 497 -7.29 32.84 -21.25
N THR A 498 -8.43 32.28 -21.66
CA THR A 498 -8.74 30.85 -21.47
C THR A 498 -7.70 29.99 -22.20
N GLN A 499 -7.40 30.31 -23.45
CA GLN A 499 -6.38 29.60 -24.23
C GLN A 499 -5.01 29.65 -23.55
N LEU A 500 -4.55 30.84 -23.15
CA LEU A 500 -3.26 30.99 -22.47
C LEU A 500 -3.22 30.24 -21.13
N ALA A 501 -4.30 30.29 -20.36
CA ALA A 501 -4.41 29.56 -19.10
C ALA A 501 -4.28 28.04 -19.31
N ILE A 502 -4.92 27.49 -20.35
CA ILE A 502 -4.79 26.06 -20.71
C ILE A 502 -3.35 25.71 -21.06
N GLU A 503 -2.66 26.55 -21.85
CA GLU A 503 -1.26 26.33 -22.23
C GLU A 503 -0.36 26.25 -21.00
N LEU A 504 -0.47 27.24 -20.10
CA LEU A 504 0.33 27.31 -18.87
C LEU A 504 0.01 26.14 -17.91
N ILE A 505 -1.27 25.83 -17.70
CA ILE A 505 -1.68 24.72 -16.82
C ILE A 505 -1.20 23.39 -17.40
N SER A 506 -1.36 23.19 -18.70
CA SER A 506 -0.96 21.95 -19.38
C SER A 506 0.56 21.74 -19.30
N ALA A 507 1.35 22.81 -19.43
CA ALA A 507 2.80 22.73 -19.24
C ALA A 507 3.19 22.33 -17.82
N GLU A 508 2.59 22.92 -16.79
CA GLU A 508 2.88 22.52 -15.40
C GLU A 508 2.42 21.08 -15.10
N MET A 509 1.27 20.66 -15.63
CA MET A 509 0.77 19.29 -15.50
C MET A 509 1.66 18.28 -16.22
N LEU A 510 2.20 18.64 -17.39
CA LEU A 510 3.12 17.82 -18.18
C LEU A 510 4.40 17.50 -17.38
N ILE A 511 4.97 18.49 -16.67
CA ILE A 511 6.11 18.29 -15.76
C ILE A 511 5.77 17.25 -14.67
N VAL A 512 4.57 17.33 -14.09
CA VAL A 512 4.14 16.39 -13.05
C VAL A 512 3.97 14.98 -13.64
N LEU A 513 3.32 14.86 -14.80
CA LEU A 513 3.11 13.59 -15.48
C LEU A 513 4.43 12.89 -15.82
N GLN A 514 5.34 13.60 -16.49
CA GLN A 514 6.64 13.06 -16.88
C GLN A 514 7.46 12.62 -15.67
N ARG A 515 7.41 13.36 -14.56
CA ARG A 515 8.10 12.99 -13.32
C ARG A 515 7.46 11.77 -12.64
N GLN A 516 6.14 11.73 -12.49
CA GLN A 516 5.47 10.74 -11.64
C GLN A 516 5.11 9.46 -12.39
N ALA A 517 4.99 9.51 -13.72
CA ALA A 517 4.69 8.37 -14.58
C ALA A 517 5.87 7.93 -15.45
N SER A 518 7.07 8.47 -15.27
CA SER A 518 8.28 8.20 -16.07
C SER A 518 8.50 6.73 -16.42
N ILE A 519 8.29 5.83 -15.47
CA ILE A 519 8.47 4.37 -15.62
C ILE A 519 7.42 3.70 -16.53
N GLN A 520 6.24 4.30 -16.71
CA GLN A 520 5.11 3.78 -17.51
C GLN A 520 4.86 4.59 -18.80
N LEU A 521 5.59 5.69 -19.01
CA LEU A 521 5.58 6.47 -20.25
C LEU A 521 6.57 5.89 -21.27
N PRO A 522 6.44 6.22 -22.58
CA PRO A 522 7.36 5.74 -23.61
C PRO A 522 8.83 5.87 -23.20
N GLY A 523 9.60 4.78 -23.38
CA GLY A 523 11.00 4.67 -22.95
C GLY A 523 11.21 4.24 -21.48
N GLY A 524 10.16 4.21 -20.65
CA GLY A 524 10.18 3.75 -19.27
C GLY A 524 10.20 2.23 -19.12
N LYS A 525 10.76 1.73 -18.01
CA LYS A 525 10.94 0.30 -17.69
C LYS A 525 9.66 -0.56 -17.81
N HIS A 526 8.49 0.02 -17.59
CA HIS A 526 7.20 -0.67 -17.55
C HIS A 526 6.22 -0.19 -18.64
N TRP A 527 6.67 0.57 -19.64
CA TRP A 527 5.80 1.01 -20.74
C TRP A 527 5.46 -0.14 -21.70
N GLU A 528 6.46 -0.94 -22.10
CA GLU A 528 6.29 -2.22 -22.81
C GLU A 528 6.72 -3.37 -21.88
N PRO A 529 5.88 -3.75 -20.91
CA PRO A 529 6.23 -4.77 -19.93
C PRO A 529 6.32 -6.15 -20.60
N SER A 530 7.36 -6.91 -20.29
CA SER A 530 7.49 -8.30 -20.70
C SER A 530 6.40 -9.19 -20.08
N THR A 531 6.15 -10.37 -20.67
CA THR A 531 5.13 -11.31 -20.16
C THR A 531 5.30 -11.64 -18.65
N PRO A 532 6.53 -11.89 -18.13
CA PRO A 532 6.72 -12.09 -16.69
C PRO A 532 6.29 -10.87 -15.85
N VAL A 533 6.61 -9.66 -16.29
CA VAL A 533 6.23 -8.42 -15.59
C VAL A 533 4.71 -8.22 -15.61
N GLN A 534 4.05 -8.54 -16.72
CA GLN A 534 2.57 -8.50 -16.81
C GLN A 534 1.92 -9.49 -15.84
N GLN A 535 2.45 -10.72 -15.75
CA GLN A 535 1.96 -11.71 -14.80
C GLN A 535 2.20 -11.27 -13.35
N MET A 536 3.38 -10.70 -13.06
CA MET A 536 3.75 -10.18 -11.76
C MET A 536 2.82 -9.04 -11.31
N ALA A 537 2.52 -8.09 -12.21
CA ALA A 537 1.72 -6.91 -11.90
C ALA A 537 0.20 -7.15 -11.99
N LYS A 538 -0.25 -8.37 -12.33
CA LYS A 538 -1.65 -8.71 -12.58
C LYS A 538 -2.60 -8.33 -11.44
N THR A 539 -2.12 -8.38 -10.19
CA THR A 539 -2.90 -8.05 -8.99
C THR A 539 -2.58 -6.67 -8.42
N VAL A 540 -1.70 -5.90 -9.05
CA VAL A 540 -1.32 -4.57 -8.58
C VAL A 540 -2.43 -3.59 -8.94
N PRO A 541 -3.11 -2.98 -7.96
CA PRO A 541 -4.18 -2.05 -8.23
C PRO A 541 -3.63 -0.73 -8.80
N LYS A 542 -4.50 0.02 -9.46
CA LYS A 542 -4.19 1.35 -10.00
C LYS A 542 -3.95 2.42 -8.91
N THR A 543 -4.49 2.19 -7.71
CA THR A 543 -4.49 3.14 -6.60
C THR A 543 -4.26 2.45 -5.26
N ASN A 544 -3.70 3.18 -4.29
CA ASN A 544 -3.54 2.73 -2.90
C ASN A 544 -4.74 3.06 -2.00
N MET A 545 -5.91 3.35 -2.58
CA MET A 545 -7.11 3.74 -1.82
C MET A 545 -7.51 2.74 -0.73
N LEU A 546 -7.12 1.47 -0.85
CA LEU A 546 -7.37 0.47 0.19
C LEU A 546 -6.70 0.83 1.53
N GLY A 547 -5.44 1.28 1.51
CA GLY A 547 -4.76 1.74 2.72
C GLY A 547 -5.38 3.02 3.27
N GLU A 548 -5.83 3.92 2.40
CA GLU A 548 -6.56 5.13 2.81
C GLU A 548 -7.93 4.80 3.43
N CYS A 549 -8.63 3.79 2.89
CA CYS A 549 -9.87 3.28 3.46
C CYS A 549 -9.64 2.78 4.88
N ASP A 550 -8.58 2.00 5.14
CA ASP A 550 -8.21 1.51 6.48
C ASP A 550 -8.00 2.66 7.47
N MET A 551 -7.29 3.72 7.05
CA MET A 551 -7.11 4.92 7.86
C MET A 551 -8.43 5.66 8.10
N ALA A 552 -9.33 5.72 7.13
CA ALA A 552 -10.65 6.32 7.30
C ALA A 552 -11.52 5.54 8.31
N VAL A 553 -11.40 4.20 8.35
CA VAL A 553 -12.04 3.38 9.39
C VAL A 553 -11.47 3.73 10.75
N LEU A 554 -10.14 3.78 10.85
CA LEU A 554 -9.44 4.10 12.09
C LEU A 554 -9.88 5.46 12.62
N ASP A 555 -9.92 6.49 11.79
CA ASP A 555 -10.39 7.83 12.15
C ASP A 555 -11.81 7.81 12.70
N ASN A 556 -12.72 7.07 12.06
CA ASN A 556 -14.09 6.93 12.53
C ASN A 556 -14.16 6.17 13.87
N LEU A 557 -13.35 5.13 14.04
CA LEU A 557 -13.27 4.35 15.28
C LEU A 557 -12.70 5.19 16.42
N LEU A 558 -11.67 6.01 16.17
CA LEU A 558 -11.09 6.91 17.16
C LEU A 558 -12.10 7.96 17.64
N ARG A 559 -12.92 8.51 16.73
CA ARG A 559 -13.99 9.46 17.09
C ARG A 559 -15.14 8.81 17.86
N SER A 560 -15.56 7.62 17.42
CA SER A 560 -16.71 6.94 18.02
C SER A 560 -16.38 6.15 19.30
N LYS A 561 -15.12 5.74 19.47
CA LYS A 561 -14.63 4.91 20.59
C LYS A 561 -13.28 5.43 21.12
N PRO A 562 -13.18 6.66 21.66
CA PRO A 562 -11.89 7.28 22.00
C PRO A 562 -11.04 6.55 23.06
N SER A 563 -11.65 5.71 23.90
CA SER A 563 -10.96 4.96 24.96
C SER A 563 -10.60 3.52 24.59
N ILE A 564 -10.73 3.15 23.32
CA ILE A 564 -10.37 1.81 22.83
C ILE A 564 -8.85 1.64 22.78
N SER A 565 -8.35 0.44 23.07
CA SER A 565 -6.92 0.15 22.95
C SER A 565 -6.49 0.00 21.48
N SER A 566 -5.22 0.29 21.18
CA SER A 566 -4.63 0.17 19.84
C SER A 566 -4.83 -1.22 19.22
N HIS A 567 -4.57 -2.29 19.97
CA HIS A 567 -4.74 -3.67 19.49
C HIS A 567 -6.22 -4.00 19.18
N ASN A 568 -7.17 -3.42 19.94
CA ASN A 568 -8.59 -3.59 19.64
C ASN A 568 -8.99 -2.79 18.40
N LEU A 569 -8.42 -1.62 18.15
CA LEU A 569 -8.61 -0.88 16.89
C LEU A 569 -8.12 -1.70 15.70
N GLU A 570 -6.91 -2.22 15.79
CA GLU A 570 -6.31 -3.08 14.78
C GLU A 570 -7.20 -4.30 14.48
N THR A 571 -7.73 -4.95 15.53
CA THR A 571 -8.69 -6.05 15.41
C THR A 571 -9.95 -5.62 14.66
N LEU A 572 -10.54 -4.48 15.01
CA LEU A 572 -11.74 -3.97 14.35
C LEU A 572 -11.49 -3.69 12.86
N VAL A 573 -10.36 -3.07 12.52
CA VAL A 573 -9.99 -2.78 11.12
C VAL A 573 -9.83 -4.09 10.34
N MET A 574 -9.09 -5.06 10.87
CA MET A 574 -8.93 -6.36 10.22
C MET A 574 -10.25 -7.09 10.04
N TRP A 575 -11.13 -7.09 11.04
CA TRP A 575 -12.44 -7.72 10.91
C TRP A 575 -13.31 -7.04 9.86
N TRP A 576 -13.28 -5.72 9.81
CA TRP A 576 -14.08 -4.97 8.86
C TRP A 576 -13.63 -5.19 7.42
N GLN A 577 -12.32 -5.29 7.18
CA GLN A 577 -11.76 -5.46 5.84
C GLN A 577 -11.67 -6.92 5.39
N ASN A 578 -11.11 -7.79 6.23
CA ASN A 578 -10.83 -9.18 5.83
C ASN A 578 -12.12 -10.03 5.81
N LYS A 579 -13.10 -9.66 6.63
CA LYS A 579 -14.35 -10.41 6.88
C LYS A 579 -14.09 -11.85 7.39
N PRO A 580 -13.51 -12.02 8.59
CA PRO A 580 -13.19 -13.33 9.14
C PRO A 580 -14.42 -14.18 9.44
N SER A 581 -15.58 -13.57 9.70
CA SER A 581 -16.87 -14.26 9.83
C SER A 581 -17.18 -15.14 8.62
N HIS A 582 -17.08 -14.58 7.41
CA HIS A 582 -17.28 -15.31 6.17
C HIS A 582 -16.27 -16.46 5.99
N TYR A 583 -15.04 -16.29 6.48
CA TYR A 583 -14.07 -17.38 6.50
C TYR A 583 -14.53 -18.50 7.45
N LEU A 584 -14.93 -18.17 8.69
CA LEU A 584 -15.45 -19.15 9.64
C LEU A 584 -16.70 -19.88 9.12
N ASP A 585 -17.58 -19.17 8.39
CA ASP A 585 -18.78 -19.75 7.78
C ASP A 585 -18.46 -20.65 6.58
N SER A 586 -17.29 -20.47 5.94
CA SER A 586 -16.83 -21.34 4.85
C SER A 586 -16.21 -22.65 5.32
N LEU A 587 -15.88 -22.77 6.61
CA LEU A 587 -15.26 -23.97 7.19
C LEU A 587 -16.32 -25.00 7.61
N SER A 588 -15.93 -26.27 7.59
CA SER A 588 -16.77 -27.31 8.22
C SER A 588 -16.91 -27.07 9.74
N PRO A 589 -17.98 -27.59 10.39
CA PRO A 589 -18.16 -27.40 11.83
C PRO A 589 -16.97 -27.86 12.69
N ALA A 590 -16.30 -28.94 12.27
CA ALA A 590 -15.12 -29.47 12.94
C ALA A 590 -13.90 -28.54 12.79
N GLU A 591 -13.66 -28.01 11.59
CA GLU A 591 -12.57 -27.07 11.32
C GLU A 591 -12.81 -25.72 11.99
N ARG A 592 -14.04 -25.20 11.95
CA ARG A 592 -14.43 -23.96 12.64
C ARG A 592 -14.16 -24.07 14.14
N THR A 593 -14.58 -25.18 14.75
CA THR A 593 -14.31 -25.45 16.18
C THR A 593 -12.82 -25.50 16.46
N LYS A 594 -12.05 -26.22 15.63
CA LYS A 594 -10.59 -26.31 15.75
C LYS A 594 -9.92 -24.93 15.70
N VAL A 595 -10.31 -24.08 14.74
CA VAL A 595 -9.77 -22.72 14.58
C VAL A 595 -10.04 -21.86 15.81
N LEU A 596 -11.28 -21.88 16.33
CA LEU A 596 -11.69 -21.10 17.51
C LEU A 596 -10.99 -21.58 18.79
N ASP A 597 -10.87 -22.90 18.98
CA ASP A 597 -10.19 -23.47 20.14
C ASP A 597 -8.69 -23.20 20.13
N GLU A 598 -8.07 -23.27 18.96
CA GLU A 598 -6.66 -22.93 18.81
C GLU A 598 -6.41 -21.44 19.05
N ALA A 599 -7.25 -20.56 18.51
CA ALA A 599 -7.18 -19.12 18.78
C ALA A 599 -7.24 -18.86 20.29
N ARG A 600 -8.14 -19.54 21.01
CA ARG A 600 -8.26 -19.46 22.48
C ARG A 600 -6.99 -19.90 23.20
N ARG A 601 -6.36 -21.01 22.77
CA ARG A 601 -5.11 -21.51 23.38
C ARG A 601 -3.95 -20.53 23.22
N GLN A 602 -3.92 -19.78 22.12
CA GLN A 602 -2.86 -18.82 21.82
C GLN A 602 -3.04 -17.45 22.51
N VAL A 603 -4.23 -17.10 23.02
CA VAL A 603 -4.48 -15.79 23.66
C VAL A 603 -3.48 -15.44 24.77
N PRO A 604 -3.12 -16.34 25.72
CA PRO A 604 -2.23 -15.98 26.80
C PRO A 604 -0.85 -15.50 26.34
N SER A 605 -0.21 -16.23 25.41
CA SER A 605 1.09 -15.84 24.85
C SER A 605 0.97 -14.56 24.03
N PHE A 606 -0.11 -14.40 23.26
CA PHE A 606 -0.36 -13.19 22.49
C PHE A 606 -0.48 -11.94 23.38
N ILE A 607 -1.15 -12.03 24.53
CA ILE A 607 -1.25 -10.90 25.48
C ILE A 607 0.10 -10.52 26.07
N VAL A 608 0.96 -11.49 26.40
CA VAL A 608 2.32 -11.23 26.91
C VAL A 608 3.12 -10.46 25.86
N SER A 609 3.15 -10.97 24.62
CA SER A 609 3.83 -10.30 23.50
C SER A 609 3.31 -8.88 23.26
N MET A 610 2.00 -8.65 23.33
CA MET A 610 1.44 -7.30 23.17
C MET A 610 1.84 -6.33 24.29
N LYS A 611 1.95 -6.80 25.53
CA LYS A 611 2.41 -5.96 26.64
C LYS A 611 3.88 -5.55 26.46
N GLU A 612 4.73 -6.49 26.07
CA GLU A 612 6.14 -6.24 25.76
C GLU A 612 6.27 -5.22 24.64
N LYS A 613 5.56 -5.43 23.52
CA LYS A 613 5.58 -4.49 22.38
C LYS A 613 5.08 -3.10 22.77
N LYS A 614 4.04 -3.00 23.61
CA LYS A 614 3.56 -1.70 24.11
C LYS A 614 4.62 -0.99 24.96
N ALA A 615 5.35 -1.72 25.81
CA ALA A 615 6.42 -1.15 26.61
C ALA A 615 7.58 -0.66 25.73
N SER A 616 8.03 -1.47 24.76
CA SER A 616 9.07 -1.09 23.81
C SER A 616 8.68 0.13 22.97
N LEU A 617 7.42 0.20 22.51
CA LEU A 617 6.91 1.36 21.77
C LEU A 617 6.91 2.63 22.63
N GLN A 618 6.52 2.53 23.90
CA GLN A 618 6.51 3.67 24.81
C GLN A 618 7.93 4.21 25.03
N MET A 619 8.91 3.32 25.25
CA MET A 619 10.32 3.70 25.39
C MET A 619 10.84 4.40 24.12
N ALA A 620 10.56 3.84 22.94
CA ALA A 620 10.98 4.42 21.67
C ALA A 620 10.32 5.79 21.40
N LEU A 621 9.07 6.00 21.83
CA LEU A 621 8.39 7.29 21.74
C LEU A 621 9.04 8.33 22.66
N GLU A 622 9.35 7.96 23.90
CA GLU A 622 10.02 8.82 24.87
C GLU A 622 11.41 9.24 24.38
N GLU A 623 12.19 8.29 23.86
CA GLU A 623 13.52 8.54 23.28
C GLU A 623 13.43 9.50 22.08
N LYS A 624 12.53 9.24 21.11
CA LYS A 624 12.36 10.14 19.96
C LYS A 624 11.85 11.52 20.37
N MET A 625 11.03 11.62 21.41
CA MET A 625 10.58 12.91 21.93
C MET A 625 11.74 13.69 22.57
N ALA A 626 12.58 13.01 23.36
CA ALA A 626 13.78 13.61 23.96
C ALA A 626 14.77 14.10 22.89
N MET A 627 15.03 13.29 21.86
CA MET A 627 15.88 13.68 20.72
C MET A 627 15.32 14.90 19.96
N LYS A 628 13.99 14.98 19.77
CA LYS A 628 13.36 16.14 19.13
C LYS A 628 13.51 17.41 19.96
N ILE A 629 13.33 17.33 21.28
CA ILE A 629 13.51 18.45 22.20
C ILE A 629 14.98 18.92 22.14
N GLN A 630 15.93 18.00 22.29
CA GLN A 630 17.36 18.33 22.24
C GLN A 630 17.77 18.94 20.89
N SER A 631 17.29 18.40 19.78
CA SER A 631 17.56 18.94 18.43
C SER A 631 16.98 20.35 18.26
N LYS A 632 15.78 20.61 18.79
CA LYS A 632 15.17 21.94 18.77
C LYS A 632 15.97 22.92 19.63
N GLU A 633 16.32 22.53 20.85
CA GLU A 633 17.15 23.36 21.75
C GLU A 633 18.51 23.67 21.14
N ALA A 634 19.16 22.70 20.49
CA ALA A 634 20.42 22.90 19.78
C ALA A 634 20.26 23.86 18.59
N LYS A 635 19.18 23.75 17.81
CA LYS A 635 18.88 24.68 16.70
C LYS A 635 18.60 26.10 17.22
N ASP A 636 17.84 26.23 18.29
CA ASP A 636 17.50 27.52 18.90
C ASP A 636 18.74 28.15 19.57
N ALA A 637 19.61 27.36 20.19
CA ALA A 637 20.90 27.80 20.71
C ALA A 637 21.85 28.25 19.59
N ALA A 638 21.95 27.47 18.51
CA ALA A 638 22.76 27.82 17.34
C ALA A 638 22.25 29.08 16.64
N LEU A 639 20.93 29.25 16.53
CA LEU A 639 20.32 30.47 15.98
C LEU A 639 20.57 31.67 16.89
N ARG A 640 20.42 31.53 18.22
CA ARG A 640 20.75 32.59 19.18
C ARG A 640 22.22 32.99 19.11
N ALA A 641 23.14 32.02 19.09
CA ALA A 641 24.57 32.26 18.93
C ALA A 641 24.88 32.95 17.59
N THR A 642 24.23 32.53 16.50
CA THR A 642 24.39 33.17 15.18
C THR A 642 23.89 34.61 15.20
N LYS A 643 22.70 34.88 15.77
CA LYS A 643 22.17 36.24 15.91
C LYS A 643 23.11 37.11 16.76
N MET A 644 23.58 36.60 17.90
CA MET A 644 24.52 37.33 18.77
C MET A 644 25.83 37.66 18.04
N ARG A 645 26.40 36.69 17.32
CA ARG A 645 27.61 36.91 16.50
C ARG A 645 27.37 37.96 15.41
N LEU A 646 26.27 37.87 14.67
CA LEU A 646 25.93 38.82 13.61
C LEU A 646 25.67 40.23 14.18
N THR A 647 25.05 40.35 15.35
CA THR A 647 24.91 41.63 16.06
C THR A 647 26.27 42.20 16.44
N GLN A 648 27.16 41.40 17.04
CA GLN A 648 28.53 41.82 17.37
C GLN A 648 29.32 42.23 16.13
N ASP A 649 29.19 41.48 15.03
CA ASP A 649 29.87 41.79 13.77
C ASP A 649 29.39 43.11 13.17
N VAL A 650 28.09 43.42 13.24
CA VAL A 650 27.56 44.73 12.83
C VAL A 650 27.97 45.85 13.77
N THR A 651 28.08 45.60 15.07
CA THR A 651 28.56 46.59 16.05
C THR A 651 30.01 47.01 15.78
N LYS A 652 30.88 46.13 15.25
CA LYS A 652 32.25 46.48 14.83
C LYS A 652 32.27 47.62 13.80
N TRP A 653 31.19 47.76 13.02
CA TRP A 653 31.05 48.76 11.95
C TRP A 653 30.12 49.92 12.35
N GLY A 654 29.95 50.18 13.64
CA GLY A 654 29.13 51.28 14.14
C GLY A 654 27.64 50.96 14.28
N GLY A 655 27.24 49.68 14.19
CA GLY A 655 25.84 49.26 14.32
C GLY A 655 25.10 49.18 12.97
N PRO A 656 23.78 48.88 12.98
CA PRO A 656 22.99 48.76 11.76
C PRO A 656 22.90 50.09 11.03
N TRP A 657 23.15 50.10 9.73
CA TRP A 657 23.13 51.34 8.93
C TRP A 657 21.74 51.64 8.37
N SER A 658 21.37 52.91 8.38
CA SER A 658 20.26 53.45 7.57
C SER A 658 20.69 53.69 6.12
N LYS A 659 19.71 53.91 5.23
CA LYS A 659 19.95 54.14 3.80
C LYS A 659 20.85 55.38 3.59
N GLU A 660 20.62 56.41 4.38
CA GLU A 660 21.34 57.68 4.33
C GLU A 660 22.78 57.55 4.84
N GLU A 661 23.04 56.60 5.74
CA GLU A 661 24.35 56.38 6.37
C GLU A 661 25.26 55.45 5.55
N VAL A 662 24.74 54.66 4.60
CA VAL A 662 25.57 53.66 3.89
C VAL A 662 26.79 54.29 3.21
N GLN A 663 26.64 55.45 2.57
CA GLN A 663 27.75 56.12 1.90
C GLN A 663 28.75 56.71 2.89
N SER A 664 28.27 57.48 3.87
CA SER A 664 29.14 58.14 4.85
C SER A 664 29.93 57.13 5.69
N ARG A 665 29.30 56.01 6.08
CA ARG A 665 29.97 54.93 6.82
C ARG A 665 31.02 54.22 5.98
N LEU A 666 30.79 53.99 4.69
CA LEU A 666 31.82 53.41 3.82
C LEU A 666 33.01 54.35 3.68
N ASP A 667 32.77 55.65 3.54
CA ASP A 667 33.84 56.64 3.44
C ASP A 667 34.70 56.72 4.72
N GLU A 668 34.11 56.47 5.90
CA GLU A 668 34.80 56.37 7.20
C GLU A 668 35.70 55.13 7.35
N ILE A 669 35.35 54.00 6.71
CA ILE A 669 35.92 52.67 7.02
C ILE A 669 37.07 52.26 6.08
N GLY A 670 37.34 53.02 5.00
CA GLY A 670 38.45 52.75 4.07
C GLY A 670 38.19 51.58 3.11
N SER A 671 38.63 51.72 1.86
CA SER A 671 38.22 50.85 0.73
C SER A 671 38.56 49.37 0.88
N GLY A 672 39.58 49.01 1.67
CA GLY A 672 39.97 47.62 1.92
C GLY A 672 38.97 46.79 2.74
N GLN A 673 38.06 47.45 3.48
CA GLN A 673 37.15 46.79 4.44
C GLN A 673 35.67 46.86 4.02
N TRP A 674 35.34 47.57 2.93
CA TRP A 674 33.96 47.80 2.47
C TRP A 674 33.17 46.51 2.27
N ARG A 675 33.80 45.49 1.67
CA ARG A 675 33.16 44.21 1.39
C ARG A 675 32.67 43.53 2.68
N GLU A 676 33.52 43.51 3.70
CA GLU A 676 33.23 42.81 4.96
C GLU A 676 32.12 43.55 5.73
N ALA A 677 32.19 44.88 5.78
CA ALA A 677 31.17 45.72 6.40
C ALA A 677 29.81 45.56 5.72
N LEU A 678 29.74 45.60 4.38
CA LEU A 678 28.49 45.41 3.63
C LEU A 678 27.89 44.02 3.83
N LEU A 679 28.72 42.95 3.82
CA LEU A 679 28.23 41.60 4.08
C LEU A 679 27.72 41.43 5.51
N ALA A 680 28.37 42.08 6.50
CA ALA A 680 27.88 42.09 7.88
C ALA A 680 26.49 42.73 7.97
N GLN A 681 26.28 43.89 7.35
CA GLN A 681 24.98 44.57 7.29
C GLN A 681 23.91 43.70 6.59
N ILE A 682 24.21 43.15 5.41
CA ILE A 682 23.26 42.31 4.65
C ILE A 682 22.88 41.04 5.45
N ARG A 683 23.84 40.37 6.10
CA ARG A 683 23.59 39.17 6.91
C ARG A 683 22.77 39.49 8.15
N PHE A 684 23.01 40.64 8.77
CA PHE A 684 22.22 41.14 9.91
C PHE A 684 20.77 41.43 9.52
N GLN A 685 20.55 42.17 8.43
CA GLN A 685 19.20 42.43 7.88
C GLN A 685 18.44 41.12 7.60
N LYS A 686 19.10 40.15 6.96
CA LYS A 686 18.51 38.84 6.66
C LYS A 686 18.12 38.02 7.89
N THR A 687 19.04 37.90 8.85
CA THR A 687 18.99 36.84 9.88
C THR A 687 18.51 37.35 11.23
N VAL A 688 18.84 38.60 11.56
CA VAL A 688 18.46 39.24 12.84
C VAL A 688 17.16 39.98 12.69
N LEU A 689 17.05 40.86 11.68
CA LEU A 689 15.87 41.71 11.45
C LEU A 689 14.79 41.04 10.59
N ASN A 690 15.14 39.99 9.85
CA ASN A 690 14.22 39.29 8.94
C ASN A 690 13.56 40.22 7.91
N SER A 691 14.36 41.13 7.35
CA SER A 691 13.93 42.16 6.40
C SER A 691 13.41 41.54 5.09
N ALA A 692 12.38 42.16 4.50
CA ALA A 692 11.79 41.71 3.24
C ALA A 692 12.71 42.02 2.04
N GLY A 693 12.72 41.16 1.02
CA GLY A 693 13.46 41.39 -0.22
C GLY A 693 13.71 40.13 -1.04
N GLU A 694 14.16 40.29 -2.28
CA GLU A 694 14.48 39.15 -3.15
C GLU A 694 15.68 38.35 -2.63
N ARG A 695 15.62 37.02 -2.78
CA ARG A 695 16.64 36.09 -2.24
C ARG A 695 18.06 36.41 -2.70
N HIS A 696 18.22 36.94 -3.92
CA HIS A 696 19.53 37.22 -4.51
C HIS A 696 20.23 38.45 -3.88
N LEU A 697 19.47 39.37 -3.27
CA LEU A 697 20.00 40.56 -2.58
C LEU A 697 20.72 40.18 -1.28
N PHE A 698 20.29 39.09 -0.65
CA PHE A 698 20.84 38.58 0.61
C PHE A 698 21.97 37.54 0.42
N GLN A 699 22.59 37.50 -0.76
CA GLN A 699 23.65 36.56 -1.11
C GLN A 699 24.97 37.28 -1.33
N GLU A 700 26.07 36.56 -1.15
CA GLU A 700 27.43 37.06 -1.42
C GLU A 700 27.92 36.76 -2.86
N SER A 701 27.18 35.92 -3.57
CA SER A 701 27.48 35.46 -4.92
C SER A 701 26.20 35.04 -5.66
N ARG A 702 26.27 35.04 -6.99
CA ARG A 702 25.24 34.50 -7.90
C ARG A 702 25.93 33.70 -8.98
N GLU A 703 25.40 32.52 -9.31
CA GLU A 703 25.94 31.65 -10.38
C GLU A 703 27.45 31.40 -10.26
N LYS A 704 27.92 31.15 -9.01
CA LYS A 704 29.35 30.96 -8.64
C LYS A 704 30.25 32.19 -8.83
N ARG A 705 29.73 33.35 -9.25
CA ARG A 705 30.43 34.64 -9.28
C ARG A 705 30.16 35.42 -8.00
N LYS A 706 31.21 35.84 -7.29
CA LYS A 706 31.09 36.73 -6.12
C LYS A 706 30.65 38.12 -6.56
N TYR A 707 29.72 38.73 -5.82
CA TYR A 707 29.31 40.11 -6.09
C TYR A 707 30.46 41.08 -5.85
N THR A 708 30.56 42.16 -6.62
CA THR A 708 31.48 43.28 -6.36
C THR A 708 31.02 44.11 -5.16
N VAL A 709 31.86 45.04 -4.71
CA VAL A 709 31.52 45.92 -3.57
C VAL A 709 30.34 46.84 -3.93
N GLU A 710 30.30 47.33 -5.17
CA GLU A 710 29.22 48.16 -5.72
C GLU A 710 27.92 47.38 -5.86
N GLU A 711 28.00 46.09 -6.22
CA GLU A 711 26.84 45.18 -6.26
C GLU A 711 26.31 44.92 -4.85
N LEU A 712 27.17 44.63 -3.88
CA LEU A 712 26.76 44.44 -2.48
C LEU A 712 26.16 45.72 -1.88
N LYS A 713 26.74 46.88 -2.20
CA LYS A 713 26.20 48.18 -1.79
C LYS A 713 24.81 48.43 -2.37
N ARG A 714 24.62 48.19 -3.67
CA ARG A 714 23.29 48.26 -4.31
C ARG A 714 22.30 47.31 -3.65
N ASN A 715 22.72 46.06 -3.38
CA ASN A 715 21.86 45.08 -2.73
C ASN A 715 21.44 45.55 -1.33
N LEU A 716 22.38 46.05 -0.51
CA LEU A 716 22.06 46.58 0.83
C LEU A 716 21.11 47.79 0.74
N MET A 717 21.35 48.72 -0.18
CA MET A 717 20.49 49.88 -0.39
C MET A 717 19.08 49.48 -0.80
N SER A 718 18.92 48.51 -1.71
CA SER A 718 17.60 47.99 -2.11
C SER A 718 16.89 47.26 -0.97
N ILE A 719 17.64 46.51 -0.14
CA ILE A 719 17.08 45.89 1.08
C ILE A 719 16.59 46.98 2.03
N LEU A 720 17.42 47.98 2.34
CA LEU A 720 17.04 49.05 3.26
C LEU A 720 15.86 49.84 2.72
N GLU A 721 15.85 50.21 1.44
CA GLU A 721 14.76 50.95 0.79
C GLU A 721 13.43 50.19 0.81
N ALA A 722 13.45 48.88 0.59
CA ALA A 722 12.24 48.05 0.68
C ALA A 722 11.69 47.94 2.12
N ASN A 723 12.49 48.31 3.14
CA ASN A 723 12.12 48.21 4.56
C ASN A 723 12.18 49.57 5.29
N PHE A 724 12.42 50.69 4.58
CA PHE A 724 12.47 52.04 5.14
C PHE A 724 11.10 52.69 4.94
N ASN A 725 10.42 52.98 6.05
CA ASN A 725 8.96 52.99 6.20
C ASN A 725 8.39 51.57 6.16
N VAL A 726 7.73 51.14 7.23
CA VAL A 726 6.57 50.26 7.07
C VAL A 726 5.50 51.19 6.54
N PRO A 727 5.19 51.21 5.23
CA PRO A 727 3.98 51.88 4.81
C PRO A 727 2.85 51.14 5.53
N GLN A 728 1.84 51.87 5.98
CA GLN A 728 0.51 51.28 6.05
C GLN A 728 0.36 50.45 4.77
N ILE A 729 0.11 49.14 4.96
CA ILE A 729 -0.15 48.16 3.90
C ILE A 729 -0.72 48.92 2.70
N PRO A 730 -0.04 48.97 1.54
CA PRO A 730 -0.57 49.70 0.41
C PRO A 730 -1.99 49.21 0.23
N GLN A 731 -2.98 50.11 0.31
CA GLN A 731 -4.33 49.75 -0.09
C GLN A 731 -4.17 49.15 -1.48
N PRO A 732 -4.54 47.87 -1.70
CA PRO A 732 -4.31 47.26 -2.99
C PRO A 732 -5.08 48.12 -3.99
N GLY A 733 -4.35 48.78 -4.90
CA GLY A 733 -4.96 49.25 -6.13
C GLY A 733 -5.66 48.02 -6.71
N GLY A 734 -6.93 48.16 -7.07
CA GLY A 734 -7.65 47.08 -7.73
C GLY A 734 -6.85 46.56 -8.93
N LEU A 735 -7.18 45.35 -9.37
CA LEU A 735 -6.59 44.68 -10.51
C LEU A 735 -6.45 45.64 -11.70
N ALA A 736 -5.21 45.90 -12.10
CA ALA A 736 -4.89 46.73 -13.25
C ALA A 736 -4.36 45.82 -14.35
N TYR A 737 -5.06 45.78 -15.48
CA TYR A 737 -4.61 44.97 -16.61
C TYR A 737 -3.46 45.66 -17.34
N ARG A 738 -2.41 44.89 -17.65
CA ARG A 738 -1.30 45.38 -18.49
C ARG A 738 -1.80 45.77 -19.88
N SER A 739 -1.11 46.68 -20.56
CA SER A 739 -1.42 47.02 -21.97
C SER A 739 -1.22 45.83 -22.90
N ARG A 740 -1.78 45.86 -24.11
CA ARG A 740 -1.69 44.74 -25.06
C ARG A 740 -0.24 44.43 -25.45
N GLU A 741 0.56 45.47 -25.62
CA GLU A 741 1.97 45.41 -25.99
C GLU A 741 2.80 44.83 -24.83
N GLU A 742 2.59 45.30 -23.60
CA GLU A 742 3.23 44.75 -22.41
C GLU A 742 2.85 43.28 -22.19
N ARG A 743 1.56 42.94 -22.38
CA ARG A 743 1.11 41.54 -22.31
C ARG A 743 1.83 40.68 -23.33
N GLN A 744 1.98 41.13 -24.59
CA GLN A 744 2.69 40.33 -25.59
C GLN A 744 4.14 40.04 -25.19
N VAL A 745 4.85 41.05 -24.67
CA VAL A 745 6.23 40.89 -24.20
C VAL A 745 6.29 39.94 -23.00
N VAL A 746 5.44 40.16 -21.99
CA VAL A 746 5.44 39.33 -20.76
C VAL A 746 4.95 37.90 -21.06
N VAL A 747 3.96 37.71 -21.92
CA VAL A 747 3.50 36.39 -22.40
C VAL A 747 4.62 35.68 -23.12
N SER A 748 5.37 36.37 -23.99
CA SER A 748 6.51 35.78 -24.70
C SER A 748 7.62 35.35 -23.74
N ASP A 749 7.98 36.19 -22.77
CA ASP A 749 8.98 35.87 -21.74
C ASP A 749 8.52 34.70 -20.84
N CYS A 750 7.26 34.71 -20.40
CA CYS A 750 6.67 33.62 -19.62
C CYS A 750 6.63 32.31 -20.40
N ARG A 751 6.26 32.34 -21.69
CA ARG A 751 6.33 31.17 -22.57
C ARG A 751 7.77 30.66 -22.72
N ALA A 752 8.75 31.54 -22.88
CA ALA A 752 10.16 31.14 -22.95
C ALA A 752 10.64 30.47 -21.66
N LYS A 753 10.31 31.04 -20.50
CA LYS A 753 10.60 30.45 -19.17
C LYS A 753 9.90 29.11 -18.97
N MET A 754 8.65 29.00 -19.38
CA MET A 754 7.88 27.75 -19.35
C MET A 754 8.51 26.67 -20.22
N LEU A 755 8.84 26.98 -21.47
CA LEU A 755 9.51 26.07 -22.40
C LEU A 755 10.87 25.63 -21.87
N PHE A 756 11.63 26.54 -21.26
CA PHE A 756 12.89 26.20 -20.60
C PHE A 756 12.68 25.19 -19.47
N ARG A 757 11.71 25.44 -18.58
CA ARG A 757 11.37 24.53 -17.47
C ARG A 757 10.88 23.17 -17.97
N LEU A 758 10.08 23.15 -19.03
CA LEU A 758 9.62 21.92 -19.70
C LEU A 758 10.81 21.12 -20.21
N LYS A 759 11.71 21.74 -20.98
CA LYS A 759 12.93 21.06 -21.48
C LYS A 759 13.81 20.55 -20.35
N GLU A 760 13.95 21.32 -19.26
CA GLU A 760 14.73 20.91 -18.10
C GLU A 760 14.08 19.71 -17.38
N ALA A 761 12.75 19.71 -17.26
CA ALA A 761 11.98 18.62 -16.67
C ALA A 761 11.98 17.36 -17.54
N GLU A 762 11.82 17.50 -18.86
CA GLU A 762 11.95 16.41 -19.83
C GLU A 762 13.32 15.75 -19.73
N ARG A 763 14.38 16.57 -19.71
CA ARG A 763 15.74 16.09 -19.51
C ARG A 763 15.89 15.33 -18.20
N LYS A 764 15.42 15.89 -17.08
CA LYS A 764 15.43 15.21 -15.77
C LYS A 764 14.64 13.91 -15.79
N GLY A 765 13.50 13.87 -16.49
CA GLY A 765 12.68 12.68 -16.67
C GLY A 765 13.41 11.58 -17.44
N LYS A 766 14.07 11.94 -18.56
CA LYS A 766 14.88 11.00 -19.36
C LYS A 766 16.10 10.48 -18.58
N ILE A 767 16.74 11.33 -17.78
CA ILE A 767 17.80 10.90 -16.86
C ILE A 767 17.28 9.87 -15.87
N GLU A 768 16.12 10.12 -15.25
CA GLU A 768 15.53 9.17 -14.30
C GLU A 768 15.10 7.86 -14.98
N GLN A 769 14.59 7.92 -16.21
CA GLN A 769 14.29 6.74 -17.03
C GLN A 769 15.56 5.92 -17.32
N ALA A 770 16.65 6.58 -17.74
CA ALA A 770 17.93 5.91 -17.97
C ALA A 770 18.45 5.26 -16.68
N LYS A 771 18.34 5.95 -15.53
CA LYS A 771 18.69 5.40 -14.22
C LYS A 771 17.87 4.21 -13.80
N SER A 772 16.56 4.20 -14.10
CA SER A 772 15.68 3.07 -13.79
C SER A 772 16.07 1.78 -14.53
N ARG A 773 16.87 1.91 -15.61
CA ARG A 773 17.40 0.82 -16.41
C ARG A 773 18.90 0.58 -16.21
N LEU A 774 19.53 1.29 -15.27
CA LEU A 774 20.97 1.19 -15.04
C LEU A 774 21.40 -0.25 -14.69
N GLU A 775 20.66 -0.94 -13.82
CA GLU A 775 20.93 -2.34 -13.48
C GLU A 775 20.83 -3.28 -14.68
N GLU A 776 19.87 -3.04 -15.58
CA GLU A 776 19.71 -3.79 -16.84
C GLU A 776 20.93 -3.58 -17.75
N PHE A 777 21.35 -2.32 -17.93
CA PHE A 777 22.50 -1.98 -18.76
C PHE A 777 23.84 -2.42 -18.15
N SER A 778 23.97 -2.44 -16.83
CA SER A 778 25.17 -2.93 -16.16
C SER A 778 25.40 -4.42 -16.39
N ARG A 779 24.32 -5.22 -16.49
CA ARG A 779 24.40 -6.67 -16.72
C ARG A 779 24.50 -7.03 -18.18
N ARG A 780 23.81 -6.26 -19.02
CA ARG A 780 23.77 -6.44 -20.47
C ARG A 780 24.19 -5.15 -21.18
N PRO A 781 25.48 -4.78 -21.13
CA PRO A 781 26.01 -3.58 -21.76
C PRO A 781 25.66 -3.47 -23.25
N GLU A 782 25.53 -4.61 -23.94
CA GLU A 782 25.17 -4.67 -25.35
C GLU A 782 23.81 -4.02 -25.67
N LEU A 783 22.90 -3.92 -24.70
CA LEU A 783 21.60 -3.27 -24.88
C LEU A 783 21.71 -1.75 -25.07
N LEU A 784 22.82 -1.16 -24.65
CA LEU A 784 23.11 0.27 -24.84
C LEU A 784 23.70 0.54 -26.23
N VAL A 785 24.26 -0.48 -26.90
CA VAL A 785 24.83 -0.36 -28.25
C VAL A 785 23.72 -0.10 -29.28
N GLY A 786 23.97 0.82 -30.20
CA GLY A 786 23.01 1.28 -31.20
C GLY A 786 21.97 2.26 -30.66
N LYS A 787 21.97 2.58 -29.35
CA LYS A 787 21.05 3.56 -28.77
C LYS A 787 21.55 4.98 -29.03
N ARG A 788 20.60 5.88 -29.29
CA ARG A 788 20.83 7.31 -29.34
C ARG A 788 20.79 7.88 -27.92
N VAL A 789 21.79 8.69 -27.58
CA VAL A 789 22.00 9.22 -26.24
C VAL A 789 22.29 10.72 -26.29
N MET A 790 22.00 11.41 -25.20
CA MET A 790 22.55 12.72 -24.90
C MET A 790 23.58 12.54 -23.80
N HIS A 791 24.79 12.99 -24.04
CA HIS A 791 25.91 12.85 -23.12
C HIS A 791 26.44 14.24 -22.73
N GLN A 792 26.59 14.46 -21.43
CA GLN A 792 27.10 15.68 -20.86
C GLN A 792 28.63 15.65 -20.84
N CYS A 793 29.26 16.52 -21.63
CA CYS A 793 30.71 16.64 -21.68
C CYS A 793 31.16 17.97 -21.08
N ARG A 794 32.38 17.99 -20.54
CA ARG A 794 33.02 19.22 -20.06
C ARG A 794 34.12 19.64 -21.01
N GLU A 795 33.98 20.83 -21.59
CA GLU A 795 35.00 21.43 -22.44
C GLU A 795 35.27 22.86 -21.94
N ASN A 796 36.54 23.18 -21.66
CA ASN A 796 36.97 24.51 -21.19
C ASN A 796 36.21 25.07 -19.96
N GLY A 797 35.74 24.20 -19.06
CA GLY A 797 35.00 24.59 -17.85
C GLY A 797 33.50 24.81 -18.04
N ASN A 798 33.01 24.76 -19.29
CA ASN A 798 31.59 24.75 -19.61
C ASN A 798 31.08 23.32 -19.71
N VAL A 799 29.81 23.12 -19.33
CA VAL A 799 29.16 21.82 -19.28
C VAL A 799 28.03 21.82 -20.31
N GLU A 800 28.17 21.03 -21.37
CA GLU A 800 27.24 20.99 -22.50
C GLU A 800 26.78 19.56 -22.79
N TRP A 801 25.59 19.44 -23.39
CA TRP A 801 24.98 18.16 -23.74
C TRP A 801 25.07 17.92 -25.24
N PHE A 802 25.69 16.81 -25.64
CA PHE A 802 25.91 16.46 -27.03
C PHE A 802 25.08 15.23 -27.42
N PRO A 803 24.35 15.28 -28.55
CA PRO A 803 23.69 14.11 -29.11
C PRO A 803 24.74 13.16 -29.71
N ALA A 804 24.55 11.87 -29.46
CA ALA A 804 25.48 10.84 -29.90
C ALA A 804 24.80 9.49 -30.09
N THR A 805 25.50 8.57 -30.76
CA THR A 805 25.10 7.17 -30.91
C THR A 805 26.17 6.28 -30.32
N VAL A 806 25.76 5.33 -29.48
CA VAL A 806 26.67 4.31 -28.92
C VAL A 806 26.96 3.30 -30.02
N SER A 807 28.21 3.21 -30.47
CA SER A 807 28.61 2.47 -31.67
C SER A 807 29.09 1.06 -31.39
N GLY A 808 29.58 0.77 -30.18
CA GLY A 808 30.01 -0.58 -29.80
C GLY A 808 30.62 -0.66 -28.41
N LEU A 809 30.89 -1.88 -27.95
CA LEU A 809 31.65 -2.14 -26.73
C LEU A 809 33.14 -2.20 -27.07
N LYS A 810 34.01 -1.58 -26.25
CA LYS A 810 35.46 -1.59 -26.50
C LYS A 810 36.14 -2.79 -25.88
N GLU A 811 35.87 -3.10 -24.61
CA GLU A 811 36.34 -4.32 -23.91
C GLU A 811 35.35 -4.71 -22.79
N PRO A 812 34.96 -5.99 -22.64
CA PRO A 812 34.24 -6.48 -21.47
C PRO A 812 35.22 -6.70 -20.30
N GLN A 813 35.03 -5.99 -19.17
CA GLN A 813 35.71 -6.33 -17.91
C GLN A 813 34.89 -7.38 -17.16
N GLU A 814 35.55 -8.37 -16.57
CA GLU A 814 34.94 -9.60 -16.01
C GLU A 814 34.18 -9.43 -14.68
N GLU A 815 34.02 -8.22 -14.14
CA GLU A 815 33.22 -8.00 -12.91
C GLU A 815 32.38 -6.72 -13.01
N GLU A 816 31.23 -6.72 -12.32
CA GLU A 816 30.24 -5.64 -12.26
C GLU A 816 30.86 -4.28 -11.92
N ASP A 817 31.36 -3.57 -12.93
CA ASP A 817 31.86 -2.23 -12.72
C ASP A 817 31.25 -1.29 -13.75
N THR A 818 30.59 -0.25 -13.24
CA THR A 818 30.08 0.90 -14.00
C THR A 818 31.12 1.56 -14.92
N ASN A 819 32.39 1.13 -14.86
CA ASN A 819 33.51 1.53 -15.69
C ASN A 819 33.57 0.85 -17.08
N THR A 820 32.63 -0.03 -17.47
CA THR A 820 32.58 -0.62 -18.83
C THR A 820 32.69 0.47 -19.91
N LEU A 821 33.67 0.34 -20.82
CA LEU A 821 33.94 1.34 -21.85
C LEU A 821 33.14 1.08 -23.12
N PHE A 822 32.43 2.11 -23.58
CA PHE A 822 31.68 2.11 -24.82
C PHE A 822 32.31 3.06 -25.82
N ASN A 823 32.30 2.65 -27.08
CA ASN A 823 32.56 3.53 -28.20
C ASN A 823 31.30 4.39 -28.45
N ILE A 824 31.48 5.69 -28.53
CA ILE A 824 30.43 6.66 -28.78
C ILE A 824 30.83 7.57 -29.94
N LYS A 825 29.90 7.78 -30.87
CA LYS A 825 30.05 8.71 -32.00
C LYS A 825 29.12 9.89 -31.81
N TYR A 826 29.67 11.08 -31.64
CA TYR A 826 28.87 12.30 -31.53
C TYR A 826 28.40 12.78 -32.89
N ASP A 827 27.24 13.43 -32.95
CA ASP A 827 26.74 13.98 -34.21
C ASP A 827 27.58 15.18 -34.70
N VAL A 828 28.36 15.79 -33.80
CA VAL A 828 29.18 16.99 -34.06
C VAL A 828 30.60 16.69 -34.52
N CYS A 829 31.07 15.43 -34.46
CA CYS A 829 32.40 15.05 -34.92
C CYS A 829 32.42 13.63 -35.50
N GLU A 830 33.31 13.37 -36.46
CA GLU A 830 33.41 12.04 -37.09
C GLU A 830 34.20 11.03 -36.23
N GLU A 831 34.88 11.51 -35.20
CA GLU A 831 35.75 10.71 -34.33
C GLU A 831 34.95 9.82 -33.36
N LEU A 832 35.50 8.64 -33.10
CA LEU A 832 34.99 7.69 -32.11
C LEU A 832 35.67 7.95 -30.77
N TRP A 833 34.85 8.23 -29.76
CA TRP A 833 35.31 8.46 -28.39
C TRP A 833 34.98 7.26 -27.51
N CYS A 834 35.65 7.16 -26.36
CA CYS A 834 35.48 6.03 -25.44
C CYS A 834 35.17 6.53 -24.04
N PHE A 835 34.02 6.13 -23.48
CA PHE A 835 33.56 6.60 -22.17
C PHE A 835 32.92 5.48 -21.33
N PRO A 836 32.98 5.56 -19.99
CA PRO A 836 32.29 4.65 -19.09
C PRO A 836 30.79 5.03 -18.95
N LEU A 837 30.01 4.81 -20.01
CA LEU A 837 28.64 5.35 -20.11
C LEU A 837 27.69 4.91 -18.99
N LEU A 838 27.91 3.73 -18.38
CA LEU A 838 27.11 3.27 -17.23
C LEU A 838 27.34 4.15 -15.99
N LYS A 839 28.59 4.55 -15.75
CA LYS A 839 28.95 5.53 -14.72
C LYS A 839 28.36 6.89 -15.03
N ASP A 840 28.32 7.28 -16.30
CA ASP A 840 27.73 8.55 -16.72
C ASP A 840 26.21 8.54 -16.49
N ILE A 841 25.50 7.43 -16.75
CA ILE A 841 24.09 7.26 -16.36
C ILE A 841 23.93 7.38 -14.84
N LYS A 842 24.78 6.70 -14.05
CA LYS A 842 24.76 6.77 -12.57
C LYS A 842 24.94 8.21 -12.06
N ASN A 843 25.82 8.97 -12.70
CA ASN A 843 26.15 10.35 -12.33
C ASN A 843 25.14 11.40 -12.84
N ASN A 844 24.14 11.01 -13.63
CA ASN A 844 23.19 11.89 -14.36
C ASN A 844 23.80 12.64 -15.55
N ASP A 845 24.94 12.18 -16.05
CA ASP A 845 25.67 12.80 -17.15
C ASP A 845 25.26 12.19 -18.50
N LEU A 846 24.43 11.13 -18.52
CA LEU A 846 23.94 10.50 -19.76
C LEU A 846 22.46 10.09 -19.66
N TYR A 847 21.70 10.28 -20.74
CA TYR A 847 20.36 9.72 -20.90
C TYR A 847 20.06 9.30 -22.35
N LEU A 848 19.08 8.42 -22.53
CA LEU A 848 18.66 7.92 -23.85
C LEU A 848 17.65 8.87 -24.50
N VAL A 849 17.76 9.06 -25.82
CA VAL A 849 16.91 10.00 -26.60
C VAL A 849 15.58 9.40 -26.98
#